data_AF-A0A4P8L2L7-F1
#
_entry.id   AF-A0A4P8L2L7-F1
#
_cell.length_a   1.000
_cell.length_b   1.000
_cell.length_c   1.000
_cell.angle_alpha   90.00
_cell.angle_beta   90.00
_cell.angle_gamma   90.00
#
_symmetry.space_group_name_H-M   'P 1'
#
loop_
_entity.id
_entity.type
_entity.pdbx_description
1 polymer ?
#
loop_
_entity_poly.entity_id
_entity_poly.type
_entity_poly.pdbx_seq_one_letter_code
_entity_poly.pdbx_strand_id
1 'polypeptide(L)'
;MKSRPTGFWPAIEAVPGAAAVDAEWKARFGNDYGTAKALLRPNGKLASSYPCKIHRGCGCQHDVIHHGVDEIVGGNPPASNTSGLTMSPAQIEPGNLSIINFGRTDIGDEPVGGSNCSIDYDYYIGRKDIIYATTREIKRLEGAPADWPKLPIVPEGTLGLCSVDCPPNSVDLTVFNFGVTRITMDQIHEIIKDVEDLKYNDAQFQMNNELQNRDAQTKKGVYSDDFSNDAQSDIYHSEWSARIDEVRQFAAPNRAATPQVLDVDSAGSDALFKDSLVLLPGTERVLIEQTDWSEDKNINPYAVFEKPDAAVEVTPNIGRRGQTGVAVVGSNFTPGATGVTVRCDGKVVASDLSGDAVGRVIASFVIPDDVRNGNRVVEMTDGTYSAQANLQVNDPLVITRIERVVVNRTIVQRQTIVQQVPPRIIRVPVVRTVWRWRWVTRRRDPLAQTFSFGENRVISAVGLHFTQKDASIPVTIQIRGVTTGLPNEVILAEKVIAPSEIALGSETKIVFDDPFYAEANTSYAVVLLTNSTNYRVRIATLGRLGQNGVITRQTYTAGVLLESSNAETWTPLNSSDLTMRIYGYDFQSEGEVRFQPITGVQFSDLNLDEYSSIPEGCGIVWEYSTDGGVLWDAIVPAEEERLPNLAAQVLVRAILFSNVPNDSPVLNYKDVNLIGYLNDPTGAYLNRENELTQGVSSTKVYTQMNIPSGTTIDWFASNDGGSTWEPMSIQTTREIDQEWTEYTLTRTFTDPNGNKVRYKAEMTGNNLVYPRIHTLGATLS
;
A
#
# COMPACT_ATOMS: atom_id res chain seq x y z
N MET A 1 -54.14 -29.09 23.51
CA MET A 1 -54.56 -30.38 22.94
C MET A 1 -54.95 -30.18 21.47
N LYS A 2 -54.32 -30.97 20.58
CA LYS A 2 -54.64 -31.27 19.17
C LYS A 2 -54.50 -30.15 18.11
N SER A 3 -53.52 -30.38 17.24
CA SER A 3 -53.20 -29.81 15.93
C SER A 3 -54.39 -29.68 14.97
N ARG A 4 -54.44 -28.59 14.20
CA ARG A 4 -55.10 -28.56 12.88
C ARG A 4 -54.04 -28.31 11.78
N PRO A 5 -54.07 -29.07 10.67
CA PRO A 5 -53.04 -29.06 9.64
C PRO A 5 -53.28 -27.91 8.65
N THR A 6 -52.26 -27.09 8.39
CA THR A 6 -52.29 -26.07 7.33
C THR A 6 -51.09 -26.25 6.40
N GLY A 7 -51.16 -27.24 5.52
CA GLY A 7 -50.33 -27.30 4.33
C GLY A 7 -50.95 -26.47 3.20
N PHE A 8 -50.09 -25.87 2.36
CA PHE A 8 -50.49 -25.04 1.21
C PHE A 8 -51.37 -25.81 0.20
N TRP A 9 -51.08 -27.09 -0.05
CA TRP A 9 -51.78 -27.91 -1.05
C TRP A 9 -53.21 -28.34 -0.64
N PRO A 10 -53.45 -28.85 0.59
CA PRO A 10 -54.81 -29.15 1.05
C PRO A 10 -55.74 -27.93 1.11
N ALA A 11 -55.17 -26.72 1.31
CA ALA A 11 -55.93 -25.48 1.34
C ALA A 11 -56.40 -25.05 -0.06
N ILE A 12 -55.67 -25.41 -1.12
CA ILE A 12 -56.01 -25.12 -2.51
C ILE A 12 -57.06 -26.09 -3.05
N GLU A 13 -57.05 -27.35 -2.59
CA GLU A 13 -58.02 -28.38 -2.95
C GLU A 13 -59.41 -28.18 -2.32
N ALA A 14 -59.48 -27.46 -1.20
CA ALA A 14 -60.73 -27.21 -0.48
C ALA A 14 -61.59 -26.07 -1.08
N VAL A 15 -61.10 -25.34 -2.08
CA VAL A 15 -61.79 -24.19 -2.66
C VAL A 15 -62.78 -24.66 -3.76
N PRO A 16 -64.10 -24.48 -3.61
CA PRO A 16 -65.11 -25.13 -4.44
C PRO A 16 -65.28 -24.53 -5.86
N GLY A 17 -64.49 -23.53 -6.25
CA GLY A 17 -64.54 -22.99 -7.61
C GLY A 17 -63.79 -21.67 -7.83
N ALA A 18 -63.50 -21.35 -9.09
CA ALA A 18 -62.63 -20.26 -9.52
C ALA A 18 -63.05 -18.86 -9.04
N ALA A 19 -64.34 -18.62 -8.77
CA ALA A 19 -64.83 -17.34 -8.25
C ALA A 19 -64.55 -17.15 -6.74
N ALA A 20 -64.43 -18.25 -5.97
CA ALA A 20 -64.09 -18.20 -4.55
C ALA A 20 -62.58 -18.02 -4.30
N VAL A 21 -61.74 -18.46 -5.26
CA VAL A 21 -60.28 -18.35 -5.20
C VAL A 21 -59.82 -16.90 -5.08
N ASP A 22 -60.44 -15.98 -5.85
CA ASP A 22 -60.05 -14.57 -5.85
C ASP A 22 -60.45 -13.86 -4.54
N ALA A 23 -61.61 -14.22 -3.98
CA ALA A 23 -62.08 -13.72 -2.69
C ALA A 23 -61.18 -14.19 -1.54
N GLU A 24 -60.70 -15.43 -1.62
CA GLU A 24 -59.84 -16.02 -0.59
C GLU A 24 -58.39 -15.50 -0.69
N TRP A 25 -57.86 -15.27 -1.89
CA TRP A 25 -56.60 -14.55 -2.08
C TRP A 25 -56.68 -13.12 -1.58
N LYS A 26 -57.78 -12.41 -1.84
CA LYS A 26 -57.99 -11.06 -1.32
C LYS A 26 -58.11 -11.04 0.21
N ALA A 27 -58.74 -12.06 0.81
CA ALA A 27 -58.83 -12.20 2.26
C ALA A 27 -57.49 -12.54 2.93
N ARG A 28 -56.60 -13.29 2.25
CA ARG A 28 -55.31 -13.71 2.80
C ARG A 28 -54.17 -12.72 2.54
N PHE A 29 -54.14 -12.05 1.40
CA PHE A 29 -53.11 -11.05 1.05
C PHE A 29 -53.49 -9.62 1.50
N GLY A 30 -54.74 -9.37 1.89
CA GLY A 30 -55.17 -8.08 2.40
C GLY A 30 -54.84 -6.92 1.44
N ASN A 31 -54.21 -5.87 1.96
CA ASN A 31 -53.89 -4.66 1.17
C ASN A 31 -52.86 -4.89 0.06
N ASP A 32 -52.05 -5.95 0.14
CA ASP A 32 -50.99 -6.25 -0.84
C ASP A 32 -51.50 -7.03 -2.06
N TYR A 33 -52.77 -7.45 -2.04
CA TYR A 33 -53.39 -8.19 -3.12
C TYR A 33 -53.37 -7.43 -4.46
N GLY A 34 -53.42 -6.09 -4.45
CA GLY A 34 -53.40 -5.27 -5.66
C GLY A 34 -52.13 -5.45 -6.49
N THR A 35 -50.98 -5.54 -5.84
CA THR A 35 -49.66 -5.71 -6.47
C THR A 35 -49.43 -7.15 -6.91
N ALA A 36 -49.88 -8.12 -6.09
CA ALA A 36 -49.71 -9.54 -6.37
C ALA A 36 -50.66 -10.06 -7.48
N LYS A 37 -51.80 -9.41 -7.72
CA LYS A 37 -52.82 -9.86 -8.68
C LYS A 37 -52.28 -10.04 -10.11
N ALA A 38 -51.33 -9.22 -10.56
CA ALA A 38 -50.78 -9.32 -11.91
C ALA A 38 -50.00 -10.64 -12.15
N LEU A 39 -49.46 -11.23 -11.07
CA LEU A 39 -48.71 -12.49 -11.10
C LEU A 39 -49.62 -13.73 -10.94
N LEU A 40 -50.89 -13.54 -10.58
CA LEU A 40 -51.84 -14.62 -10.27
C LEU A 40 -52.88 -14.75 -11.40
N ARG A 41 -52.86 -15.85 -12.16
CA ARG A 41 -53.88 -16.15 -13.19
C ARG A 41 -54.56 -17.50 -12.92
N PRO A 42 -55.83 -17.52 -12.50
CA PRO A 42 -56.55 -18.78 -12.31
C PRO A 42 -56.91 -19.39 -13.68
N ASN A 43 -56.31 -20.53 -14.03
CA ASN A 43 -56.52 -21.20 -15.32
C ASN A 43 -57.82 -22.05 -15.37
N GLY A 44 -58.78 -21.78 -14.49
CA GLY A 44 -60.11 -22.43 -14.47
C GLY A 44 -60.12 -23.95 -14.24
N LYS A 45 -58.99 -24.58 -13.91
CA LYS A 45 -58.86 -26.02 -13.67
C LYS A 45 -58.52 -26.27 -12.19
N LEU A 46 -59.22 -27.20 -11.55
CA LEU A 46 -58.85 -27.72 -10.23
C LEU A 46 -57.46 -28.34 -10.32
N ALA A 47 -56.58 -28.02 -9.37
CA ALA A 47 -55.24 -28.58 -9.33
C ALA A 47 -55.35 -30.09 -9.08
N SER A 48 -54.76 -30.90 -9.96
CA SER A 48 -54.49 -32.32 -9.73
C SER A 48 -52.97 -32.53 -9.74
N SER A 49 -52.46 -33.31 -8.80
CA SER A 49 -51.04 -33.64 -8.65
C SER A 49 -50.36 -34.04 -9.97
N TYR A 50 -49.12 -33.59 -10.16
CA TYR A 50 -48.27 -33.93 -11.29
C TYR A 50 -47.77 -35.40 -11.20
N PRO A 51 -47.49 -36.09 -12.33
CA PRO A 51 -47.73 -35.72 -13.73
C PRO A 51 -49.12 -36.14 -14.29
N CYS A 52 -49.56 -35.39 -15.30
CA CYS A 52 -50.83 -35.51 -16.03
C CYS A 52 -50.92 -36.82 -16.84
N LYS A 53 -51.99 -37.62 -16.64
CA LYS A 53 -52.17 -38.96 -17.23
C LYS A 53 -53.02 -39.00 -18.53
N ILE A 54 -53.29 -37.87 -19.19
CA ILE A 54 -54.19 -37.85 -20.36
C ILE A 54 -53.38 -38.04 -21.65
N HIS A 55 -53.51 -39.22 -22.24
CA HIS A 55 -52.68 -39.64 -23.37
C HIS A 55 -52.95 -38.95 -24.71
N ARG A 56 -54.05 -38.20 -24.89
CA ARG A 56 -54.35 -37.45 -26.13
C ARG A 56 -55.24 -36.25 -25.86
N GLY A 57 -54.81 -35.05 -26.27
CA GLY A 57 -55.66 -33.84 -26.34
C GLY A 57 -55.15 -32.56 -25.67
N CYS A 58 -53.94 -32.52 -25.08
CA CYS A 58 -53.46 -31.32 -24.38
C CYS A 58 -52.83 -30.24 -25.29
N GLY A 59 -52.69 -30.47 -26.60
CA GLY A 59 -52.22 -29.47 -27.54
C GLY A 59 -50.69 -29.26 -27.58
N CYS A 60 -49.89 -30.16 -27.02
CA CYS A 60 -48.44 -30.18 -27.21
C CYS A 60 -48.11 -30.96 -28.51
N GLN A 61 -47.44 -30.31 -29.47
CA GLN A 61 -47.12 -30.84 -30.80
C GLN A 61 -45.93 -31.82 -30.71
N HIS A 62 -46.10 -33.06 -31.19
CA HIS A 62 -45.01 -34.01 -31.43
C HIS A 62 -45.01 -34.38 -32.92
N ASP A 63 -43.86 -34.29 -33.56
CA ASP A 63 -43.64 -34.79 -34.92
C ASP A 63 -42.62 -35.94 -34.85
N VAL A 64 -42.92 -37.06 -35.51
CA VAL A 64 -42.12 -38.28 -35.53
C VAL A 64 -41.66 -38.50 -36.97
N ILE A 65 -40.35 -38.47 -37.20
CA ILE A 65 -39.74 -38.80 -38.49
C ILE A 65 -38.97 -40.12 -38.34
N HIS A 66 -39.36 -41.11 -39.14
CA HIS A 66 -38.66 -42.38 -39.31
C HIS A 66 -37.73 -42.32 -40.53
N HIS A 67 -36.50 -42.81 -40.39
CA HIS A 67 -35.72 -43.35 -41.51
C HIS A 67 -35.04 -44.66 -41.06
N GLY A 68 -35.22 -45.71 -41.88
CA GLY A 68 -34.91 -47.10 -41.56
C GLY A 68 -33.48 -47.52 -41.85
N VAL A 69 -33.17 -48.77 -41.49
CA VAL A 69 -31.92 -49.45 -41.83
C VAL A 69 -32.26 -50.72 -42.61
N ASP A 70 -31.60 -50.92 -43.74
CA ASP A 70 -31.69 -52.14 -44.56
C ASP A 70 -31.17 -53.38 -43.80
N GLU A 71 -31.87 -54.50 -44.01
CA GLU A 71 -31.66 -55.83 -43.44
C GLU A 71 -30.29 -56.45 -43.75
N ILE A 72 -29.82 -57.34 -42.86
CA ILE A 72 -29.30 -58.65 -43.29
C ILE A 72 -29.87 -59.77 -42.41
N VAL A 73 -30.30 -60.80 -43.14
CA VAL A 73 -31.11 -62.00 -42.83
C VAL A 73 -30.41 -62.99 -41.89
N GLY A 74 -31.17 -63.57 -40.96
CA GLY A 74 -30.74 -64.63 -40.06
C GLY A 74 -30.77 -66.06 -40.64
N GLY A 75 -30.19 -67.00 -39.88
CA GLY A 75 -30.33 -68.44 -40.02
C GLY A 75 -30.69 -69.09 -38.67
N ASN A 76 -31.96 -69.51 -38.58
CA ASN A 76 -32.74 -70.27 -37.56
C ASN A 76 -32.03 -71.52 -36.94
N PRO A 77 -32.53 -72.27 -35.90
CA PRO A 77 -33.89 -72.33 -35.30
C PRO A 77 -33.92 -72.63 -33.75
N PRO A 78 -34.89 -73.36 -33.12
CA PRO A 78 -35.87 -72.85 -32.15
C PRO A 78 -35.85 -73.53 -30.74
N ALA A 79 -36.67 -73.08 -29.78
CA ALA A 79 -37.60 -73.91 -28.96
C ALA A 79 -37.96 -73.28 -27.59
N SER A 80 -39.29 -73.25 -27.31
CA SER A 80 -40.01 -73.47 -26.02
C SER A 80 -39.43 -72.88 -24.70
N ASN A 81 -40.16 -72.26 -23.77
CA ASN A 81 -41.56 -72.44 -23.38
C ASN A 81 -41.92 -71.38 -22.29
N THR A 82 -43.15 -70.86 -22.37
CA THR A 82 -44.10 -70.52 -21.28
C THR A 82 -43.70 -69.68 -20.04
N SER A 83 -44.35 -68.51 -19.94
CA SER A 83 -45.24 -68.07 -18.84
C SER A 83 -44.89 -66.75 -18.15
N GLY A 84 -45.47 -65.69 -18.69
CA GLY A 84 -46.18 -64.59 -18.01
C GLY A 84 -45.64 -64.04 -16.69
N LEU A 85 -45.03 -62.85 -16.78
CA LEU A 85 -45.19 -61.77 -15.80
C LEU A 85 -45.16 -60.42 -16.53
N THR A 86 -46.26 -59.67 -16.43
CA THR A 86 -46.34 -58.25 -16.81
C THR A 86 -45.66 -57.38 -15.76
N MET A 87 -44.81 -56.44 -16.17
CA MET A 87 -44.48 -55.26 -15.36
C MET A 87 -44.39 -53.94 -16.16
N SER A 88 -44.60 -52.88 -15.40
CA SER A 88 -45.10 -51.53 -15.69
C SER A 88 -44.05 -50.55 -16.23
N PRO A 89 -44.45 -49.47 -16.95
CA PRO A 89 -43.58 -48.34 -17.23
C PRO A 89 -43.17 -47.67 -15.92
N ALA A 90 -41.91 -47.80 -15.52
CA ALA A 90 -41.34 -46.98 -14.47
C ALA A 90 -40.98 -45.61 -15.08
N GLN A 91 -41.72 -44.55 -14.73
CA GLN A 91 -41.18 -43.20 -14.80
C GLN A 91 -40.09 -43.10 -13.73
N ILE A 92 -38.86 -42.88 -14.14
CA ILE A 92 -37.72 -42.67 -13.24
C ILE A 92 -37.68 -41.18 -12.91
N GLU A 93 -37.70 -40.85 -11.62
CA GLU A 93 -37.59 -39.48 -11.11
C GLU A 93 -36.26 -38.82 -11.55
N PRO A 94 -36.22 -37.49 -11.76
CA PRO A 94 -34.97 -36.78 -12.05
C PRO A 94 -34.03 -36.95 -10.86
N GLY A 95 -32.91 -37.63 -11.06
CA GLY A 95 -31.98 -37.90 -9.97
C GLY A 95 -30.62 -38.30 -10.50
N ASN A 96 -29.81 -37.31 -10.89
CA ASN A 96 -28.33 -37.36 -11.05
C ASN A 96 -27.68 -38.70 -11.46
N LEU A 97 -28.34 -39.50 -12.28
CA LEU A 97 -27.88 -40.82 -12.71
C LEU A 97 -28.16 -40.96 -14.21
N SER A 98 -27.10 -41.14 -14.99
CA SER A 98 -27.21 -41.55 -16.38
C SER A 98 -27.63 -43.01 -16.42
N ILE A 99 -28.89 -43.27 -16.79
CA ILE A 99 -29.41 -44.64 -16.90
C ILE A 99 -29.39 -45.00 -18.38
N ILE A 100 -28.54 -45.95 -18.74
CA ILE A 100 -28.54 -46.58 -20.06
C ILE A 100 -29.72 -47.56 -20.06
N ASN A 101 -30.80 -47.19 -20.73
CA ASN A 101 -31.99 -48.03 -20.87
C ASN A 101 -31.84 -48.92 -22.11
N PHE A 102 -31.56 -50.20 -21.91
CA PHE A 102 -31.58 -51.20 -22.98
C PHE A 102 -33.05 -51.48 -23.34
N GLY A 103 -33.61 -50.63 -24.19
CA GLY A 103 -35.02 -50.69 -24.58
C GLY A 103 -35.36 -51.94 -25.37
N ARG A 104 -35.71 -53.03 -24.66
CA ARG A 104 -36.66 -54.11 -24.99
C ARG A 104 -36.25 -55.37 -24.21
N THR A 105 -36.99 -55.71 -23.16
CA THR A 105 -37.05 -57.12 -22.73
C THR A 105 -37.82 -57.90 -23.79
N ASP A 106 -37.27 -59.04 -24.19
CA ASP A 106 -37.86 -60.06 -25.07
C ASP A 106 -37.79 -59.86 -26.60
N ILE A 107 -36.94 -58.95 -27.10
CA ILE A 107 -36.54 -58.94 -28.52
C ILE A 107 -35.04 -58.65 -28.65
N GLY A 108 -34.26 -59.71 -28.90
CA GLY A 108 -32.81 -59.67 -29.14
C GLY A 108 -32.09 -60.84 -28.47
N ASP A 109 -31.10 -61.43 -29.12
CA ASP A 109 -30.25 -62.48 -28.55
C ASP A 109 -29.27 -61.88 -27.52
N GLU A 110 -29.02 -62.59 -26.41
CA GLU A 110 -27.99 -62.18 -25.44
C GLU A 110 -26.60 -62.13 -26.11
N PRO A 111 -25.79 -61.08 -25.88
CA PRO A 111 -24.46 -60.98 -26.48
C PRO A 111 -23.58 -62.13 -26.00
N VAL A 112 -23.02 -62.89 -26.95
CA VAL A 112 -22.18 -64.06 -26.67
C VAL A 112 -20.86 -63.62 -26.03
N GLY A 113 -20.49 -64.21 -24.90
CA GLY A 113 -19.25 -63.88 -24.18
C GLY A 113 -18.02 -63.96 -25.09
N GLY A 114 -17.33 -62.83 -25.27
CA GLY A 114 -16.16 -62.69 -26.14
C GLY A 114 -16.43 -62.04 -27.52
N SER A 115 -17.67 -61.63 -27.80
CA SER A 115 -18.03 -60.91 -29.03
C SER A 115 -18.18 -59.40 -28.82
N ASN A 116 -17.94 -58.61 -29.87
CA ASN A 116 -18.17 -57.16 -29.85
C ASN A 116 -19.64 -56.87 -30.12
N CYS A 117 -20.32 -56.21 -29.18
CA CYS A 117 -21.66 -55.65 -29.39
C CYS A 117 -21.58 -54.13 -29.57
N SER A 118 -22.39 -53.59 -30.46
CA SER A 118 -22.59 -52.14 -30.64
C SER A 118 -23.97 -51.80 -30.11
N ILE A 119 -24.03 -50.79 -29.25
CA ILE A 119 -25.24 -50.37 -28.56
C ILE A 119 -25.45 -48.88 -28.86
N ASP A 120 -26.64 -48.54 -29.34
CA ASP A 120 -27.10 -47.17 -29.45
C ASP A 120 -27.82 -46.79 -28.16
N TYR A 121 -27.42 -45.68 -27.54
CA TYR A 121 -28.06 -45.15 -26.35
C TYR A 121 -28.18 -43.63 -26.43
N ASP A 122 -29.31 -43.11 -25.97
CA ASP A 122 -29.54 -41.68 -25.83
C ASP A 122 -29.26 -41.26 -24.37
N TYR A 123 -28.50 -40.17 -24.19
CA TYR A 123 -28.23 -39.59 -22.87
C TYR A 123 -28.34 -38.07 -22.89
N TYR A 124 -28.61 -37.49 -21.73
CA TYR A 124 -28.67 -36.03 -21.58
C TYR A 124 -27.27 -35.44 -21.45
N ILE A 125 -27.06 -34.28 -22.05
CA ILE A 125 -25.78 -33.55 -22.05
C ILE A 125 -25.93 -32.28 -21.20
N GLY A 126 -24.88 -31.93 -20.45
CA GLY A 126 -24.83 -30.73 -19.61
C GLY A 126 -24.48 -29.46 -20.40
N ARG A 127 -24.72 -28.30 -19.80
CA ARG A 127 -24.42 -26.98 -20.40
C ARG A 127 -23.95 -25.99 -19.33
N LYS A 128 -23.09 -25.04 -19.70
CA LYS A 128 -22.71 -23.90 -18.84
C LYS A 128 -23.18 -22.59 -19.46
N ASP A 129 -23.87 -21.78 -18.67
CA ASP A 129 -24.39 -20.48 -19.09
C ASP A 129 -23.72 -19.35 -18.31
N ILE A 130 -23.73 -18.13 -18.85
CA ILE A 130 -23.25 -16.93 -18.14
C ILE A 130 -24.38 -15.91 -17.99
N ILE A 131 -24.49 -15.31 -16.80
CA ILE A 131 -25.33 -14.14 -16.57
C ILE A 131 -24.43 -12.90 -16.61
N TYR A 132 -24.78 -11.94 -17.45
CA TYR A 132 -24.03 -10.70 -17.65
C TYR A 132 -24.94 -9.48 -17.61
N ALA A 133 -24.42 -8.36 -17.14
CA ALA A 133 -25.09 -7.07 -17.08
C ALA A 133 -24.62 -6.15 -18.20
N THR A 134 -25.58 -5.55 -18.89
CA THR A 134 -25.39 -4.39 -19.75
C THR A 134 -25.75 -3.12 -18.97
N THR A 135 -25.51 -1.93 -19.52
CA THR A 135 -25.85 -0.65 -18.88
C THR A 135 -27.34 -0.45 -18.58
N ARG A 136 -28.23 -1.30 -19.12
CA ARG A 136 -29.69 -1.17 -18.97
C ARG A 136 -30.39 -2.42 -18.45
N GLU A 137 -29.80 -3.61 -18.58
CA GLU A 137 -30.48 -4.88 -18.31
C GLU A 137 -29.50 -6.03 -18.03
N ILE A 138 -29.97 -7.04 -17.29
CA ILE A 138 -29.25 -8.29 -17.02
C ILE A 138 -29.75 -9.37 -17.99
N LYS A 139 -28.83 -10.05 -18.68
CA LYS A 139 -29.13 -11.09 -19.66
C LYS A 139 -28.41 -12.40 -19.33
N ARG A 140 -29.01 -13.50 -19.76
CA ARG A 140 -28.41 -14.84 -19.74
C ARG A 140 -27.90 -15.16 -21.14
N LEU A 141 -26.62 -15.51 -21.24
CA LEU A 141 -26.02 -16.09 -22.44
C LEU A 141 -26.01 -17.61 -22.26
N GLU A 142 -26.73 -18.30 -23.13
CA GLU A 142 -26.77 -19.77 -23.12
C GLU A 142 -25.52 -20.34 -23.80
N GLY A 143 -24.87 -21.32 -23.16
CA GLY A 143 -23.72 -22.03 -23.73
C GLY A 143 -24.13 -23.08 -24.77
N ALA A 144 -23.14 -23.79 -25.31
CA ALA A 144 -23.40 -24.97 -26.13
C ALA A 144 -23.40 -26.23 -25.23
N PRO A 145 -24.41 -27.13 -25.35
CA PRO A 145 -24.37 -28.42 -24.67
C PRO A 145 -23.18 -29.26 -25.18
N ALA A 146 -22.38 -29.82 -24.27
CA ALA A 146 -21.28 -30.73 -24.60
C ALA A 146 -20.95 -31.64 -23.40
N ASP A 147 -20.26 -32.77 -23.63
CA ASP A 147 -19.82 -33.67 -22.55
C ASP A 147 -18.90 -32.98 -21.54
N TRP A 148 -18.06 -32.06 -22.03
CA TRP A 148 -17.31 -31.09 -21.24
C TRP A 148 -17.74 -29.67 -21.62
N PRO A 149 -18.84 -29.16 -21.03
CA PRO A 149 -19.42 -27.90 -21.42
C PRO A 149 -18.47 -26.75 -21.07
N LYS A 150 -18.14 -25.92 -22.07
CA LYS A 150 -17.27 -24.75 -21.93
C LYS A 150 -18.10 -23.49 -21.69
N LEU A 151 -17.51 -22.55 -20.95
CA LEU A 151 -18.12 -21.24 -20.70
C LEU A 151 -18.16 -20.42 -22.00
N PRO A 152 -19.31 -19.80 -22.35
CA PRO A 152 -19.40 -18.88 -23.48
C PRO A 152 -18.61 -17.59 -23.22
N ILE A 153 -18.13 -16.93 -24.28
CA ILE A 153 -17.38 -15.67 -24.17
C ILE A 153 -18.36 -14.52 -23.89
N VAL A 154 -18.05 -13.69 -22.89
CA VAL A 154 -18.85 -12.51 -22.54
C VAL A 154 -18.70 -11.44 -23.64
N PRO A 155 -19.80 -10.84 -24.15
CA PRO A 155 -19.73 -9.77 -25.14
C PRO A 155 -18.96 -8.54 -24.65
N GLU A 156 -18.20 -7.89 -25.54
CA GLU A 156 -17.44 -6.67 -25.21
C GLU A 156 -18.34 -5.55 -24.66
N GLY A 157 -17.85 -4.85 -23.62
CA GLY A 157 -18.59 -3.76 -22.97
C GLY A 157 -19.67 -4.20 -21.99
N THR A 158 -19.67 -5.48 -21.56
CA THR A 158 -20.64 -6.02 -20.58
C THR A 158 -19.93 -6.65 -19.37
N LEU A 159 -20.58 -6.63 -18.21
CA LEU A 159 -20.02 -7.17 -16.96
C LEU A 159 -20.57 -8.56 -16.68
N GLY A 160 -19.72 -9.59 -16.70
CA GLY A 160 -20.09 -10.95 -16.27
C GLY A 160 -20.33 -11.00 -14.75
N LEU A 161 -21.49 -11.50 -14.33
CA LEU A 161 -21.88 -11.58 -12.92
C LEU A 161 -21.65 -12.98 -12.35
N CYS A 162 -22.12 -14.02 -13.03
CA CYS A 162 -21.93 -15.40 -12.57
C CYS A 162 -22.00 -16.40 -13.73
N SER A 163 -21.40 -17.58 -13.53
CA SER A 163 -21.65 -18.76 -14.36
C SER A 163 -22.69 -19.66 -13.70
N VAL A 164 -23.57 -20.22 -14.51
CA VAL A 164 -24.60 -21.18 -14.10
C VAL A 164 -24.29 -22.52 -14.76
N ASP A 165 -23.91 -23.49 -13.95
CA ASP A 165 -23.68 -24.85 -14.40
C ASP A 165 -25.03 -25.60 -14.38
N CYS A 166 -25.43 -26.07 -15.56
CA CYS A 166 -26.65 -26.85 -15.78
C CYS A 166 -26.27 -28.32 -15.98
N PRO A 167 -26.28 -29.15 -14.91
CA PRO A 167 -25.97 -30.56 -15.02
C PRO A 167 -27.00 -31.30 -15.90
N PRO A 168 -26.61 -32.42 -16.55
CA PRO A 168 -27.53 -33.17 -17.40
C PRO A 168 -28.70 -33.74 -16.59
N ASN A 169 -29.91 -33.61 -17.14
CA ASN A 169 -31.15 -34.17 -16.58
C ASN A 169 -31.44 -33.79 -15.10
N SER A 170 -31.13 -32.54 -14.72
CA SER A 170 -31.39 -32.03 -13.37
C SER A 170 -31.92 -30.60 -13.39
N VAL A 171 -32.76 -30.28 -12.40
CA VAL A 171 -33.27 -28.92 -12.14
C VAL A 171 -32.41 -28.17 -11.11
N ASP A 172 -31.45 -28.86 -10.48
CA ASP A 172 -30.54 -28.29 -9.48
C ASP A 172 -29.37 -27.61 -10.19
N LEU A 173 -29.51 -26.30 -10.40
CA LEU A 173 -28.50 -25.44 -11.02
C LEU A 173 -27.48 -24.97 -9.98
N THR A 174 -26.19 -25.13 -10.25
CA THR A 174 -25.12 -24.60 -9.39
C THR A 174 -24.60 -23.28 -9.94
N VAL A 175 -24.64 -22.22 -9.12
CA VAL A 175 -24.24 -20.87 -9.52
C VAL A 175 -22.88 -20.52 -8.90
N PHE A 176 -21.92 -20.17 -9.75
CA PHE A 176 -20.61 -19.65 -9.34
C PHE A 176 -20.54 -18.15 -9.64
N ASN A 177 -20.43 -17.34 -8.60
CA ASN A 177 -20.31 -15.88 -8.73
C ASN A 177 -18.89 -15.50 -9.15
N PHE A 178 -18.74 -14.63 -10.16
CA PHE A 178 -17.44 -14.18 -10.63
C PHE A 178 -16.76 -13.18 -9.70
N GLY A 179 -17.44 -12.78 -8.61
CA GLY A 179 -16.84 -12.17 -7.42
C GLY A 179 -15.66 -11.26 -7.74
N VAL A 180 -15.91 -10.10 -8.36
CA VAL A 180 -14.89 -9.06 -8.44
C VAL A 180 -14.78 -8.45 -7.04
N THR A 181 -14.15 -9.19 -6.13
CA THR A 181 -13.80 -8.69 -4.81
C THR A 181 -12.67 -7.71 -5.00
N ARG A 182 -12.91 -6.48 -4.57
CA ARG A 182 -11.88 -5.45 -4.47
C ARG A 182 -10.84 -5.98 -3.48
N ILE A 183 -9.70 -6.46 -3.99
CA ILE A 183 -8.60 -6.93 -3.14
C ILE A 183 -8.06 -5.70 -2.41
N THR A 184 -8.00 -5.75 -1.09
CA THR A 184 -7.38 -4.68 -0.29
C THR A 184 -5.86 -4.81 -0.34
N MET A 185 -5.14 -3.71 -0.08
CA MET A 185 -3.67 -3.73 -0.11
C MET A 185 -3.08 -4.72 0.91
N ASP A 186 -3.78 -4.95 2.03
CA ASP A 186 -3.38 -5.92 3.05
C ASP A 186 -3.45 -7.36 2.53
N GLN A 187 -4.51 -7.70 1.79
CA GLN A 187 -4.65 -9.03 1.16
C GLN A 187 -3.61 -9.26 0.06
N ILE A 188 -3.23 -8.20 -0.68
CA ILE A 188 -2.13 -8.29 -1.64
C ILE A 188 -0.81 -8.55 -0.92
N HIS A 189 -0.54 -7.90 0.21
CA HIS A 189 0.66 -8.17 1.01
C HIS A 189 0.71 -9.59 1.55
N GLU A 190 -0.42 -10.13 2.02
CA GLU A 190 -0.51 -11.52 2.49
C GLU A 190 -0.19 -12.50 1.36
N ILE A 191 -0.76 -12.30 0.17
CA ILE A 191 -0.44 -13.12 -1.02
C ILE A 191 1.03 -12.99 -1.42
N ILE A 192 1.62 -11.80 -1.34
CA ILE A 192 3.05 -11.61 -1.65
C ILE A 192 3.91 -12.43 -0.68
N LYS A 193 3.61 -12.40 0.61
CA LYS A 193 4.32 -13.18 1.62
C LYS A 193 4.20 -14.68 1.39
N ASP A 194 3.00 -15.17 1.11
CA ASP A 194 2.77 -16.59 0.78
C ASP A 194 3.57 -17.02 -0.47
N VAL A 195 3.67 -16.15 -1.47
CA VAL A 195 4.47 -16.40 -2.67
C VAL A 195 5.97 -16.43 -2.37
N GLU A 196 6.47 -15.61 -1.45
CA GLU A 196 7.87 -15.64 -0.99
C GLU A 196 8.18 -16.95 -0.25
N ASP A 197 7.30 -17.38 0.66
CA ASP A 197 7.44 -18.65 1.38
C ASP A 197 7.38 -19.86 0.41
N LEU A 198 6.51 -19.81 -0.60
CA LEU A 198 6.45 -20.84 -1.64
C LEU A 198 7.73 -20.90 -2.48
N LYS A 199 8.31 -19.75 -2.84
CA LYS A 199 9.59 -19.71 -3.58
C LYS A 199 10.72 -20.33 -2.76
N TYR A 200 10.78 -20.03 -1.46
CA TYR A 200 11.76 -20.63 -0.56
C TYR A 200 11.63 -22.15 -0.52
N ASN A 201 10.43 -22.66 -0.31
CA ASN A 201 10.17 -24.10 -0.22
C ASN A 201 10.46 -24.83 -1.54
N ASP A 202 10.12 -24.22 -2.68
CA ASP A 202 10.43 -24.78 -4.00
C ASP A 202 11.94 -24.81 -4.26
N ALA A 203 12.66 -23.74 -3.94
CA ALA A 203 14.13 -23.68 -4.06
C ALA A 203 14.80 -24.78 -3.21
N GLN A 204 14.38 -24.93 -1.96
CA GLN A 204 14.84 -25.98 -1.06
C GLN A 204 14.53 -27.39 -1.59
N PHE A 205 13.33 -27.61 -2.13
CA PHE A 205 12.94 -28.91 -2.70
C PHE A 205 13.77 -29.27 -3.94
N GLN A 206 13.96 -28.31 -4.85
CA GLN A 206 14.78 -28.51 -6.05
C GLN A 206 16.22 -28.84 -5.68
N MET A 207 16.82 -28.06 -4.77
CA MET A 207 18.19 -28.27 -4.32
C MET A 207 18.37 -29.63 -3.63
N ASN A 208 17.41 -30.04 -2.78
CA ASN A 208 17.43 -31.37 -2.17
C ASN A 208 17.35 -32.50 -3.20
N ASN A 209 16.50 -32.37 -4.22
CA ASN A 209 16.39 -33.37 -5.28
C ASN A 209 17.67 -33.46 -6.13
N GLU A 210 18.28 -32.32 -6.45
CA GLU A 210 19.59 -32.27 -7.13
C GLU A 210 20.68 -32.94 -6.30
N LEU A 211 20.76 -32.61 -5.00
CA LEU A 211 21.74 -33.19 -4.08
C LEU A 211 21.54 -34.70 -3.90
N GLN A 212 20.29 -35.20 -3.87
CA GLN A 212 20.00 -36.64 -3.81
C GLN A 212 20.55 -37.39 -5.03
N ASN A 213 20.50 -36.80 -6.22
CA ASN A 213 20.95 -37.45 -7.47
C ASN A 213 22.45 -37.27 -7.78
N ARG A 214 23.16 -36.45 -6.98
CA ARG A 214 24.56 -36.06 -7.25
C ARG A 214 25.61 -37.14 -7.02
N ASP A 215 25.31 -38.12 -6.19
CA ASP A 215 26.19 -39.26 -5.86
C ASP A 215 25.33 -40.50 -5.60
N ALA A 216 25.81 -41.67 -6.02
CA ALA A 216 25.13 -42.96 -5.94
C ALA A 216 25.22 -43.63 -4.56
N GLN A 217 25.93 -43.03 -3.60
CA GLN A 217 26.00 -43.53 -2.23
C GLN A 217 24.66 -43.38 -1.49
N THR A 218 24.34 -44.35 -0.63
CA THR A 218 23.19 -44.25 0.27
C THR A 218 23.39 -43.10 1.25
N LYS A 219 22.51 -42.09 1.17
CA LYS A 219 22.58 -40.89 2.01
C LYS A 219 21.74 -41.09 3.26
N LYS A 220 22.32 -40.79 4.42
CA LYS A 220 21.64 -40.73 5.72
C LYS A 220 20.88 -39.42 5.91
N GLY A 221 21.29 -38.36 5.20
CA GLY A 221 20.66 -37.06 5.21
C GLY A 221 21.19 -36.13 4.11
N VAL A 222 20.43 -35.08 3.83
CA VAL A 222 20.80 -33.99 2.92
C VAL A 222 20.51 -32.67 3.64
N TYR A 223 21.38 -31.69 3.42
CA TYR A 223 21.22 -30.33 3.92
C TYR A 223 21.35 -29.37 2.73
N SER A 224 20.51 -28.34 2.67
CA SER A 224 20.50 -27.35 1.60
C SER A 224 20.18 -25.97 2.15
N ASP A 225 20.92 -24.96 1.71
CA ASP A 225 20.73 -23.56 2.04
C ASP A 225 21.07 -22.70 0.81
N ASP A 226 20.13 -21.85 0.42
CA ASP A 226 20.27 -20.90 -0.69
C ASP A 226 20.42 -19.45 -0.20
N PHE A 227 20.52 -19.23 1.13
CA PHE A 227 20.66 -17.93 1.77
C PHE A 227 19.58 -16.91 1.42
N SER A 228 18.39 -17.36 1.00
CA SER A 228 17.22 -16.50 0.83
C SER A 228 16.56 -16.11 2.16
N ASN A 229 16.87 -16.82 3.24
CA ASN A 229 16.53 -16.46 4.62
C ASN A 229 17.58 -17.01 5.59
N ASP A 230 17.43 -16.67 6.87
CA ASP A 230 18.29 -17.14 7.96
C ASP A 230 17.85 -18.48 8.58
N ALA A 231 16.80 -19.13 8.07
CA ALA A 231 16.15 -20.24 8.76
C ALA A 231 17.04 -21.47 8.95
N GLN A 232 17.98 -21.71 8.04
CA GLN A 232 18.95 -22.81 8.10
C GLN A 232 20.24 -22.42 8.85
N SER A 233 20.42 -21.14 9.17
CA SER A 233 21.59 -20.60 9.84
C SER A 233 21.40 -20.52 11.35
N ASP A 234 22.46 -20.72 12.12
CA ASP A 234 22.44 -20.57 13.58
C ASP A 234 22.98 -19.21 14.00
N ILE A 235 22.16 -18.17 13.78
CA ILE A 235 22.51 -16.77 14.06
C ILE A 235 22.71 -16.48 15.55
N TYR A 236 22.27 -17.37 16.45
CA TYR A 236 22.36 -17.20 17.90
C TYR A 236 23.57 -17.94 18.52
N HIS A 237 24.34 -18.67 17.70
CA HIS A 237 25.54 -19.35 18.18
C HIS A 237 26.62 -18.33 18.57
N SER A 238 27.38 -18.59 19.64
CA SER A 238 28.40 -17.64 20.13
C SER A 238 29.57 -17.41 19.16
N GLU A 239 29.84 -18.37 18.27
CA GLU A 239 30.84 -18.24 17.20
C GLU A 239 30.29 -17.56 15.93
N TRP A 240 28.98 -17.32 15.84
CA TRP A 240 28.38 -16.69 14.65
C TRP A 240 28.83 -15.24 14.52
N SER A 241 29.36 -14.88 13.35
CA SER A 241 29.83 -13.52 13.03
C SER A 241 29.73 -13.21 11.53
N ALA A 242 28.81 -13.89 10.85
CA ALA A 242 28.48 -13.66 9.45
C ALA A 242 27.19 -12.85 9.31
N ARG A 243 26.96 -12.32 8.10
CA ARG A 243 25.68 -11.76 7.67
C ARG A 243 25.12 -12.60 6.53
N ILE A 244 23.80 -12.63 6.43
CA ILE A 244 23.06 -13.22 5.32
C ILE A 244 22.40 -12.07 4.56
N ASP A 245 22.69 -11.96 3.27
CA ASP A 245 22.02 -11.06 2.35
C ASP A 245 20.93 -11.84 1.63
N GLU A 246 19.70 -11.72 2.12
CA GLU A 246 18.52 -12.46 1.62
C GLU A 246 18.15 -12.07 0.17
N VAL A 247 18.48 -10.83 -0.22
CA VAL A 247 18.10 -10.29 -1.53
C VAL A 247 19.07 -10.76 -2.61
N ARG A 248 20.38 -10.72 -2.32
CA ARG A 248 21.42 -11.23 -3.22
C ARG A 248 21.77 -12.69 -2.98
N GLN A 249 21.15 -13.32 -1.99
CA GLN A 249 21.27 -14.73 -1.66
C GLN A 249 22.73 -15.13 -1.37
N PHE A 250 23.42 -14.45 -0.45
CA PHE A 250 24.76 -14.87 -0.05
C PHE A 250 25.07 -14.64 1.43
N ALA A 251 25.97 -15.46 1.98
CA ALA A 251 26.60 -15.24 3.27
C ALA A 251 27.98 -14.57 3.10
N ALA A 252 28.31 -13.64 4.00
CA ALA A 252 29.57 -12.89 4.02
C ALA A 252 29.97 -12.52 5.46
N PRO A 253 31.18 -12.01 5.71
CA PRO A 253 31.51 -11.38 7.00
C PRO A 253 30.50 -10.29 7.38
N ASN A 254 30.29 -10.10 8.68
CA ASN A 254 29.37 -9.08 9.16
C ASN A 254 29.87 -7.66 8.80
N ARG A 255 29.05 -6.65 9.08
CA ARG A 255 29.42 -5.25 8.92
C ARG A 255 28.83 -4.42 10.06
N ALA A 256 29.57 -3.40 10.46
CA ALA A 256 29.06 -2.36 11.33
C ALA A 256 28.42 -1.26 10.47
N ALA A 257 27.21 -0.83 10.83
CA ALA A 257 26.57 0.35 10.25
C ALA A 257 26.67 1.51 11.24
N THR A 258 27.04 2.68 10.75
CA THR A 258 27.13 3.92 11.55
C THR A 258 26.21 4.97 10.93
N PRO A 259 25.05 5.25 11.54
CA PRO A 259 24.19 6.35 11.09
C PRO A 259 24.81 7.70 11.52
N GLN A 260 24.77 8.67 10.61
CA GLN A 260 25.18 10.05 10.85
C GLN A 260 24.09 10.99 10.32
N VAL A 261 23.52 11.81 11.20
CA VAL A 261 22.64 12.92 10.78
C VAL A 261 23.52 13.97 10.11
N LEU A 262 23.13 14.43 8.92
CA LEU A 262 23.91 15.43 8.20
C LEU A 262 23.52 16.84 8.64
N ASP A 263 24.50 17.60 9.09
CA ASP A 263 24.35 19.03 9.35
C ASP A 263 24.59 19.84 8.08
N VAL A 264 23.76 20.83 7.81
CA VAL A 264 23.90 21.68 6.61
C VAL A 264 25.02 22.70 6.78
N ASP A 265 25.82 22.87 5.73
CA ASP A 265 26.72 24.01 5.57
C ASP A 265 25.98 25.16 4.87
N SER A 266 25.38 26.05 5.68
CA SER A 266 24.61 27.19 5.15
C SER A 266 25.47 28.20 4.39
N ALA A 267 26.79 28.24 4.61
CA ALA A 267 27.69 29.16 3.92
C ALA A 267 28.11 28.63 2.55
N GLY A 268 28.20 27.30 2.40
CA GLY A 268 28.51 26.61 1.15
C GLY A 268 27.29 26.24 0.30
N SER A 269 26.07 26.49 0.79
CA SER A 269 24.81 26.17 0.12
C SER A 269 24.23 27.38 -0.62
N ASP A 270 23.61 27.13 -1.77
CA ASP A 270 22.77 28.07 -2.50
C ASP A 270 21.33 27.52 -2.57
N ALA A 271 20.57 27.76 -1.51
CA ALA A 271 19.20 27.29 -1.37
C ALA A 271 18.38 28.19 -0.44
N LEU A 272 17.06 28.12 -0.55
CA LEU A 272 16.15 28.82 0.35
C LEU A 272 15.84 27.95 1.57
N PHE A 273 16.47 28.27 2.70
CA PHE A 273 16.21 27.60 3.98
C PHE A 273 15.00 28.21 4.70
N LYS A 274 14.10 27.33 5.12
CA LYS A 274 12.96 27.60 6.01
C LYS A 274 13.15 26.82 7.32
N ASP A 275 12.12 26.72 8.15
CA ASP A 275 12.30 26.12 9.47
C ASP A 275 12.72 24.65 9.37
N SER A 276 11.98 23.81 8.64
CA SER A 276 12.43 22.43 8.35
C SER A 276 12.73 22.14 6.89
N LEU A 277 12.23 22.99 6.01
CA LEU A 277 12.26 22.74 4.57
C LEU A 277 13.40 23.51 3.92
N VAL A 278 13.99 22.90 2.90
CA VAL A 278 14.85 23.59 1.94
C VAL A 278 14.23 23.49 0.56
N LEU A 279 14.21 24.63 -0.13
CA LEU A 279 13.70 24.80 -1.49
C LEU A 279 14.80 25.40 -2.37
N LEU A 280 14.55 25.46 -3.68
CA LEU A 280 15.39 26.21 -4.60
C LEU A 280 15.55 27.67 -4.15
N PRO A 281 16.69 28.32 -4.45
CA PRO A 281 16.82 29.76 -4.33
C PRO A 281 15.67 30.45 -5.05
N GLY A 282 14.97 31.33 -4.36
CA GLY A 282 13.78 31.97 -4.90
C GLY A 282 13.66 33.42 -4.47
N THR A 283 13.13 34.25 -5.37
CA THR A 283 12.74 35.62 -5.05
C THR A 283 11.25 35.66 -4.76
N GLU A 284 10.87 36.29 -3.66
CA GLU A 284 9.47 36.42 -3.31
C GLU A 284 8.78 37.48 -4.18
N ARG A 285 7.60 37.16 -4.70
CA ARG A 285 6.75 38.03 -5.54
C ARG A 285 5.32 38.04 -5.04
N VAL A 286 4.61 39.10 -5.40
CA VAL A 286 3.16 39.20 -5.17
C VAL A 286 2.46 38.43 -6.29
N LEU A 287 1.74 37.36 -5.94
CA LEU A 287 1.01 36.52 -6.88
C LEU A 287 -0.42 37.01 -7.10
N ILE A 288 -1.09 37.42 -6.01
CA ILE A 288 -2.42 38.02 -6.03
C ILE A 288 -2.33 39.36 -5.34
N GLU A 289 -2.94 40.38 -5.94
CA GLU A 289 -3.02 41.71 -5.38
C GLU A 289 -4.43 42.27 -5.55
N GLN A 290 -5.04 42.66 -4.42
CA GLN A 290 -6.23 43.51 -4.38
C GLN A 290 -5.97 44.64 -3.39
N THR A 291 -5.63 45.82 -3.90
CA THR A 291 -5.25 47.00 -3.10
C THR A 291 -6.36 48.03 -2.96
N ASP A 292 -7.40 47.94 -3.79
CA ASP A 292 -8.54 48.83 -3.65
C ASP A 292 -9.28 48.53 -2.34
N TRP A 293 -9.89 49.57 -1.79
CA TRP A 293 -10.74 49.49 -0.61
C TRP A 293 -11.72 50.65 -0.62
N SER A 294 -12.89 50.44 -0.01
CA SER A 294 -13.95 51.45 0.12
C SER A 294 -14.53 51.50 1.53
N GLU A 295 -14.54 50.35 2.21
CA GLU A 295 -15.17 50.18 3.51
C GLU A 295 -14.27 49.32 4.42
N ASP A 296 -14.55 49.34 5.70
CA ASP A 296 -13.97 48.44 6.68
C ASP A 296 -15.00 47.41 7.16
N LYS A 297 -14.54 46.17 7.37
CA LYS A 297 -15.38 45.08 7.83
C LYS A 297 -14.85 44.52 9.15
N ASN A 298 -15.76 44.32 10.10
CA ASN A 298 -15.42 43.68 11.36
C ASN A 298 -15.15 42.19 11.12
N ILE A 299 -14.06 41.66 11.70
CA ILE A 299 -13.74 40.24 11.61
C ILE A 299 -14.77 39.41 12.39
N ASN A 300 -15.20 39.85 13.58
CA ASN A 300 -16.16 39.12 14.43
C ASN A 300 -17.27 40.06 14.95
N PRO A 301 -18.22 40.47 14.09
CA PRO A 301 -19.26 41.44 14.46
C PRO A 301 -20.28 40.89 15.47
N TYR A 302 -20.51 39.58 15.48
CA TYR A 302 -21.56 38.96 16.30
C TYR A 302 -21.08 38.53 17.69
N ALA A 303 -19.77 38.65 17.99
CA ALA A 303 -19.16 38.20 19.25
C ALA A 303 -19.45 36.72 19.60
N VAL A 304 -19.78 35.90 18.59
CA VAL A 304 -20.16 34.48 18.77
C VAL A 304 -18.91 33.60 18.89
N PHE A 305 -17.79 34.02 18.31
CA PHE A 305 -16.58 33.21 18.28
C PHE A 305 -15.73 33.42 19.55
N GLU A 306 -15.48 32.31 20.24
CA GLU A 306 -14.59 32.25 21.40
C GLU A 306 -13.11 32.29 21.01
N LYS A 307 -12.23 32.53 21.99
CA LYS A 307 -10.77 32.52 21.81
C LYS A 307 -10.37 31.24 21.05
N PRO A 308 -9.58 31.34 19.95
CA PRO A 308 -8.99 30.17 19.28
C PRO A 308 -8.40 29.17 20.29
N ASP A 309 -8.59 27.86 20.04
CA ASP A 309 -7.99 26.84 20.90
C ASP A 309 -6.47 27.00 20.90
N ALA A 310 -5.83 26.66 22.03
CA ALA A 310 -4.38 26.53 22.04
C ALA A 310 -3.96 25.56 20.93
N ALA A 311 -2.94 25.94 20.18
CA ALA A 311 -2.37 25.14 19.13
C ALA A 311 -0.88 24.95 19.39
N VAL A 312 -0.35 23.82 18.95
CA VAL A 312 1.08 23.53 19.00
C VAL A 312 1.49 23.12 17.61
N GLU A 313 2.61 23.66 17.19
CA GLU A 313 3.33 23.27 16.00
C GLU A 313 4.66 22.65 16.41
N VAL A 314 5.05 21.59 15.71
CA VAL A 314 6.33 20.89 15.89
C VAL A 314 7.08 20.87 14.58
N THR A 315 8.37 21.18 14.63
CA THR A 315 9.24 21.23 13.47
C THR A 315 10.62 20.63 13.77
N PRO A 316 11.02 19.53 13.09
CA PRO A 316 10.27 18.76 12.10
C PRO A 316 9.11 17.97 12.74
N ASN A 317 8.12 17.58 11.92
CA ASN A 317 6.97 16.76 12.31
C ASN A 317 7.22 15.24 12.16
N ILE A 318 8.42 14.88 11.73
CA ILE A 318 8.97 13.54 11.67
C ILE A 318 10.36 13.59 12.29
N GLY A 319 10.82 12.51 12.91
CA GLY A 319 12.18 12.45 13.44
C GLY A 319 12.52 11.11 14.06
N ARG A 320 13.79 10.93 14.41
CA ARG A 320 14.32 9.71 14.99
C ARG A 320 14.69 9.92 16.46
N ARG A 321 14.46 8.89 17.27
CA ARG A 321 14.82 8.92 18.69
C ARG A 321 16.33 9.06 18.86
N GLY A 322 16.73 9.93 19.77
CA GLY A 322 18.12 10.24 20.09
C GLY A 322 18.85 11.12 19.08
N GLN A 323 18.24 11.43 17.94
CA GLN A 323 18.94 12.00 16.78
C GLN A 323 18.33 13.31 16.28
N THR A 324 16.99 13.41 16.24
CA THR A 324 16.33 14.61 15.69
C THR A 324 16.01 15.63 16.79
N GLY A 325 16.46 16.88 16.59
CA GLY A 325 16.04 18.05 17.36
C GLY A 325 14.73 18.63 16.82
N VAL A 326 13.72 18.80 17.69
CA VAL A 326 12.38 19.28 17.37
C VAL A 326 12.16 20.64 18.05
N ALA A 327 11.92 21.67 17.24
CA ALA A 327 11.38 22.95 17.69
C ALA A 327 9.86 22.82 17.91
N VAL A 328 9.36 23.49 18.94
CA VAL A 328 7.95 23.47 19.32
C VAL A 328 7.48 24.91 19.50
N VAL A 329 6.46 25.29 18.74
CA VAL A 329 5.84 26.61 18.82
C VAL A 329 4.40 26.43 19.28
N GLY A 330 4.13 26.82 20.52
CA GLY A 330 2.78 26.96 21.04
C GLY A 330 2.18 28.30 20.64
N SER A 331 0.90 28.32 20.33
CA SER A 331 0.13 29.51 20.02
C SER A 331 -1.23 29.48 20.74
N ASN A 332 -1.83 30.64 20.98
CA ASN A 332 -3.11 30.79 21.67
C ASN A 332 -3.14 30.23 23.12
N PHE A 333 -1.99 30.12 23.81
CA PHE A 333 -1.91 29.81 25.24
C PHE A 333 -2.31 31.03 26.10
N THR A 334 -2.26 30.91 27.43
CA THR A 334 -2.51 32.05 28.33
C THR A 334 -1.46 33.14 28.09
N PRO A 335 -1.85 34.39 27.81
CA PRO A 335 -0.90 35.50 27.69
C PRO A 335 -0.01 35.63 28.93
N GLY A 336 1.31 35.63 28.74
CA GLY A 336 2.29 35.72 29.83
C GLY A 336 2.36 34.49 30.74
N ALA A 337 1.88 33.32 30.28
CA ALA A 337 1.96 32.07 31.04
C ALA A 337 3.39 31.78 31.52
N THR A 338 3.54 31.26 32.73
CA THR A 338 4.82 30.77 33.26
C THR A 338 4.66 29.33 33.72
N GLY A 339 5.73 28.54 33.68
CA GLY A 339 5.67 27.11 34.03
C GLY A 339 5.05 26.25 32.92
N VAL A 340 5.11 26.70 31.66
CA VAL A 340 4.63 25.92 30.52
C VAL A 340 5.53 24.68 30.35
N THR A 341 4.91 23.53 30.08
CA THR A 341 5.60 22.25 29.89
C THR A 341 5.30 21.67 28.52
N VAL A 342 6.31 21.07 27.89
CA VAL A 342 6.18 20.29 26.66
C VAL A 342 6.44 18.83 27.00
N ARG A 343 5.56 17.95 26.52
CA ARG A 343 5.66 16.51 26.66
C ARG A 343 5.70 15.84 25.29
N CYS A 344 6.55 14.83 25.12
CA CYS A 344 6.53 13.93 23.97
C CYS A 344 6.15 12.52 24.45
N ASP A 345 5.08 11.94 23.89
CA ASP A 345 4.55 10.62 24.30
C ASP A 345 4.32 10.53 25.83
N GLY A 346 3.83 11.63 26.43
CA GLY A 346 3.55 11.74 27.87
C GLY A 346 4.75 12.08 28.77
N LYS A 347 5.98 12.10 28.24
CA LYS A 347 7.20 12.44 29.01
C LYS A 347 7.55 13.91 28.87
N VAL A 348 7.91 14.58 29.96
CA VAL A 348 8.33 15.98 29.93
C VAL A 348 9.68 16.10 29.21
N VAL A 349 9.69 16.81 28.08
CA VAL A 349 10.88 17.06 27.24
C VAL A 349 11.37 18.50 27.36
N ALA A 350 10.51 19.44 27.78
CA ALA A 350 10.89 20.78 28.20
C ALA A 350 9.95 21.28 29.32
N SER A 351 10.46 22.03 30.29
CA SER A 351 9.69 22.59 31.40
C SER A 351 10.09 24.04 31.69
N ASP A 352 9.31 24.70 32.57
CA ASP A 352 9.57 26.05 33.05
C ASP A 352 9.65 27.11 31.94
N LEU A 353 8.95 26.83 30.84
CA LEU A 353 8.86 27.74 29.70
C LEU A 353 7.89 28.89 30.03
N SER A 354 8.16 30.05 29.45
CA SER A 354 7.27 31.21 29.54
C SER A 354 6.69 31.56 28.18
N GLY A 355 5.41 31.91 28.17
CA GLY A 355 4.73 32.48 27.02
C GLY A 355 4.93 33.98 26.93
N ASP A 356 4.92 34.51 25.71
CA ASP A 356 4.91 35.95 25.48
C ASP A 356 3.56 36.59 25.87
N ALA A 357 3.46 37.92 25.73
CA ALA A 357 2.25 38.69 26.05
C ALA A 357 1.02 38.34 25.18
N VAL A 358 1.16 37.38 24.26
CA VAL A 358 0.18 37.00 23.25
C VAL A 358 -0.20 35.52 23.40
N GLY A 359 0.48 34.79 24.29
CA GLY A 359 0.26 33.35 24.49
C GLY A 359 0.99 32.49 23.46
N ARG A 360 2.07 33.00 22.85
CA ARG A 360 3.02 32.21 22.08
C ARG A 360 4.11 31.67 22.99
N VAL A 361 4.45 30.41 22.85
CA VAL A 361 5.51 29.75 23.62
C VAL A 361 6.47 29.12 22.63
N ILE A 362 7.77 29.31 22.81
CA ILE A 362 8.79 28.69 21.96
C ILE A 362 9.63 27.76 22.82
N ALA A 363 9.82 26.54 22.35
CA ALA A 363 10.66 25.54 22.98
C ALA A 363 11.37 24.70 21.92
N SER A 364 12.35 23.92 22.35
CA SER A 364 12.94 22.87 21.54
C SER A 364 13.34 21.70 22.43
N PHE A 365 13.40 20.50 21.86
CA PHE A 365 13.84 19.29 22.54
C PHE A 365 14.44 18.29 21.53
N VAL A 366 15.25 17.34 22.00
CA VAL A 366 15.66 16.18 21.18
C VAL A 366 14.74 15.01 21.50
N ILE A 367 14.26 14.29 20.48
CA ILE A 367 13.35 13.15 20.69
C ILE A 367 14.04 12.12 21.62
N PRO A 368 13.48 11.79 22.79
CA PRO A 368 14.12 10.86 23.71
C PRO A 368 14.25 9.43 23.15
N ASP A 369 15.33 8.73 23.50
CA ASP A 369 15.66 7.37 23.02
C ASP A 369 14.57 6.31 23.29
N ASP A 370 13.79 6.53 24.34
CA ASP A 370 12.85 5.59 24.92
C ASP A 370 11.37 5.90 24.59
N VAL A 371 11.12 6.82 23.65
CA VAL A 371 9.80 7.04 23.04
C VAL A 371 9.45 5.84 22.14
N ARG A 372 8.16 5.58 21.89
CA ARG A 372 7.75 4.48 20.99
C ARG A 372 7.71 4.93 19.52
N ASN A 373 7.83 3.99 18.57
CA ASN A 373 7.68 4.26 17.13
C ASN A 373 6.29 4.68 16.69
N GLY A 374 6.19 5.27 15.50
CA GLY A 374 4.96 5.67 14.85
C GLY A 374 4.51 7.07 15.25
N ASN A 375 3.24 7.37 15.00
CA ASN A 375 2.67 8.68 15.31
C ASN A 375 2.58 8.85 16.84
N ARG A 376 3.34 9.81 17.36
CA ARG A 376 3.37 10.23 18.75
C ARG A 376 2.75 11.60 18.89
N VAL A 377 2.33 11.91 20.10
CA VAL A 377 1.77 13.22 20.43
C VAL A 377 2.81 14.04 21.17
N VAL A 378 3.07 15.24 20.66
CA VAL A 378 3.74 16.31 21.38
C VAL A 378 2.65 17.21 21.97
N GLU A 379 2.60 17.28 23.29
CA GLU A 379 1.64 18.09 24.04
C GLU A 379 2.36 19.26 24.69
N MET A 380 1.82 20.47 24.56
CA MET A 380 2.23 21.61 25.37
C MET A 380 1.06 22.03 26.27
N THR A 381 1.35 22.33 27.54
CA THR A 381 0.34 22.82 28.48
C THR A 381 0.89 23.90 29.41
N ASP A 382 0.08 24.95 29.62
CA ASP A 382 0.31 26.01 30.60
C ASP A 382 -0.47 25.79 31.92
N GLY A 383 -1.08 24.61 32.08
CA GLY A 383 -1.95 24.24 33.21
C GLY A 383 -3.41 24.68 33.07
N THR A 384 -3.72 25.61 32.17
CA THR A 384 -5.11 26.05 31.86
C THR A 384 -5.57 25.52 30.50
N TYR A 385 -4.71 25.65 29.49
CA TYR A 385 -4.88 25.16 28.14
C TYR A 385 -3.85 24.07 27.84
N SER A 386 -4.24 23.12 27.01
CA SER A 386 -3.34 22.13 26.43
C SER A 386 -3.60 22.03 24.93
N ALA A 387 -2.54 21.77 24.19
CA ALA A 387 -2.58 21.59 22.75
C ALA A 387 -1.63 20.48 22.34
N GLN A 388 -2.00 19.79 21.26
CA GLN A 388 -1.34 18.58 20.81
C GLN A 388 -1.03 18.67 19.32
N ALA A 389 0.17 18.21 18.96
CA ALA A 389 0.64 18.04 17.60
C ALA A 389 1.13 16.59 17.39
N ASN A 390 1.00 16.09 16.17
CA ASN A 390 1.54 14.78 15.82
C ASN A 390 3.01 14.92 15.46
N LEU A 391 3.83 14.02 15.98
CA LEU A 391 5.23 13.82 15.62
C LEU A 391 5.38 12.36 15.22
N GLN A 392 5.75 12.08 13.98
CA GLN A 392 6.09 10.74 13.58
C GLN A 392 7.49 10.38 14.11
N VAL A 393 7.53 9.50 15.10
CA VAL A 393 8.78 9.02 15.67
C VAL A 393 9.16 7.72 14.99
N ASN A 394 10.29 7.72 14.31
CA ASN A 394 10.84 6.51 13.74
C ASN A 394 11.87 5.90 14.70
N ASP A 395 12.17 4.63 14.48
CA ASP A 395 13.27 3.99 15.18
C ASP A 395 14.55 4.79 14.89
N PRO A 396 15.49 4.88 15.85
CA PRO A 396 16.88 5.12 15.47
C PRO A 396 17.19 4.14 14.36
N LEU A 397 17.76 4.59 13.24
CA LEU A 397 17.93 3.77 12.04
C LEU A 397 18.24 2.30 12.36
N VAL A 398 17.21 1.42 12.27
CA VAL A 398 17.40 -0.03 12.31
C VAL A 398 17.32 -0.50 10.88
N ILE A 399 18.40 -1.15 10.47
CA ILE A 399 18.80 -1.46 9.11
C ILE A 399 17.79 -2.41 8.47
N THR A 400 16.96 -1.93 7.56
CA THR A 400 16.29 -2.77 6.56
C THR A 400 16.39 -2.08 5.21
N ARG A 401 17.35 -2.54 4.41
CA ARG A 401 17.83 -1.97 3.15
C ARG A 401 16.79 -2.14 2.02
N ILE A 402 16.67 -1.16 1.12
CA ILE A 402 16.06 -1.34 -0.21
C ILE A 402 17.20 -1.24 -1.21
N GLU A 403 17.70 -2.38 -1.70
CA GLU A 403 18.81 -2.37 -2.66
C GLU A 403 18.31 -2.71 -4.08
N ARG A 404 18.79 -1.96 -5.07
CA ARG A 404 18.54 -2.24 -6.48
C ARG A 404 19.40 -3.40 -6.95
N VAL A 405 18.80 -4.59 -7.04
CA VAL A 405 19.44 -5.75 -7.68
C VAL A 405 19.19 -5.70 -9.18
N VAL A 406 20.21 -5.33 -9.95
CA VAL A 406 20.22 -5.53 -11.41
C VAL A 406 20.68 -6.96 -11.68
N VAL A 407 19.74 -7.88 -11.87
CA VAL A 407 20.06 -9.26 -12.23
C VAL A 407 20.43 -9.33 -13.72
N ASN A 408 21.72 -9.32 -14.03
CA ASN A 408 22.20 -9.62 -15.38
C ASN A 408 22.35 -11.15 -15.54
N ARG A 409 21.27 -11.87 -15.87
CA ARG A 409 21.40 -13.29 -16.27
C ARG A 409 21.83 -13.38 -17.73
N THR A 410 23.00 -13.96 -17.99
CA THR A 410 23.43 -14.37 -19.32
C THR A 410 22.70 -15.67 -19.72
N ILE A 411 21.94 -15.64 -20.82
CA ILE A 411 21.10 -16.76 -21.27
C ILE A 411 21.94 -17.80 -22.03
N VAL A 412 21.98 -19.05 -21.54
CA VAL A 412 22.30 -20.22 -22.37
C VAL A 412 21.00 -20.96 -22.68
N GLN A 413 20.58 -20.85 -23.94
CA GLN A 413 19.47 -21.51 -24.65
C GLN A 413 18.48 -22.38 -23.84
N ARG A 414 17.38 -21.75 -23.38
CA ARG A 414 15.99 -22.20 -23.59
C ARG A 414 15.09 -20.97 -23.53
N GLN A 415 14.28 -20.76 -24.56
CA GLN A 415 13.42 -19.58 -24.72
C GLN A 415 12.59 -19.31 -23.46
N THR A 416 12.94 -18.25 -22.75
CA THR A 416 12.12 -17.61 -21.73
C THR A 416 11.91 -16.18 -22.18
N ILE A 417 10.66 -15.75 -22.32
CA ILE A 417 10.31 -14.38 -22.69
C ILE A 417 10.71 -13.48 -21.52
N VAL A 418 11.68 -12.59 -21.75
CA VAL A 418 12.14 -11.61 -20.77
C VAL A 418 11.21 -10.40 -20.84
N GLN A 419 10.40 -10.19 -19.80
CA GLN A 419 9.81 -8.89 -19.54
C GLN A 419 10.73 -8.15 -18.56
N GLN A 420 11.44 -7.14 -19.04
CA GLN A 420 12.12 -6.19 -18.16
C GLN A 420 11.04 -5.45 -17.36
N VAL A 421 10.80 -5.89 -16.12
CA VAL A 421 10.06 -5.09 -15.15
C VAL A 421 11.06 -4.07 -14.62
N PRO A 422 10.97 -2.77 -14.97
CA PRO A 422 11.78 -1.76 -14.30
C PRO A 422 11.47 -1.84 -12.80
N PRO A 423 12.48 -1.71 -11.90
CA PRO A 423 12.25 -1.74 -10.47
C PRO A 423 11.18 -0.70 -10.13
N ARG A 424 10.00 -1.18 -9.74
CA ARG A 424 8.91 -0.33 -9.27
C ARG A 424 9.28 0.06 -7.85
N ILE A 425 9.97 1.18 -7.71
CA ILE A 425 10.11 1.87 -6.43
C ILE A 425 8.68 2.27 -6.03
N ILE A 426 8.06 1.51 -5.13
CA ILE A 426 6.83 1.97 -4.46
C ILE A 426 7.30 2.96 -3.39
N ARG A 427 7.65 4.17 -3.82
CA ARG A 427 7.61 5.32 -2.92
C ARG A 427 6.14 5.49 -2.56
N VAL A 428 5.81 5.37 -1.28
CA VAL A 428 4.58 6.00 -0.80
C VAL A 428 4.73 7.48 -1.18
N PRO A 429 3.80 8.11 -1.92
CA PRO A 429 3.91 9.53 -2.19
C PRO A 429 3.80 10.28 -0.85
N VAL A 430 4.94 10.69 -0.31
CA VAL A 430 5.09 11.39 0.98
C VAL A 430 4.74 12.89 0.81
N VAL A 431 3.91 13.26 -0.18
CA VAL A 431 3.39 14.63 -0.35
C VAL A 431 2.76 15.13 0.95
N ARG A 432 2.02 14.24 1.64
CA ARG A 432 1.34 14.53 2.92
C ARG A 432 2.26 14.72 4.14
N THR A 433 3.54 14.37 4.04
CA THR A 433 4.48 14.53 5.17
C THR A 433 5.37 15.75 4.99
N VAL A 434 5.72 16.09 3.74
CA VAL A 434 6.46 17.33 3.42
C VAL A 434 5.53 18.54 3.48
N TRP A 435 4.35 18.46 2.87
CA TRP A 435 3.34 19.52 2.91
C TRP A 435 2.34 19.24 4.03
N ARG A 436 2.41 20.07 5.08
CA ARG A 436 1.69 19.87 6.33
C ARG A 436 0.20 20.15 6.17
N TRP A 437 -0.62 19.38 6.88
CA TRP A 437 -2.06 19.64 6.98
C TRP A 437 -2.64 19.13 8.31
N ARG A 438 -3.64 19.80 8.88
CA ARG A 438 -4.29 19.43 10.17
C ARG A 438 -5.82 19.40 10.03
N TRP A 439 -6.48 18.41 10.64
CA TRP A 439 -7.94 18.40 10.87
C TRP A 439 -8.25 19.03 12.24
N VAL A 440 -9.19 19.98 12.30
CA VAL A 440 -9.73 20.49 13.58
C VAL A 440 -11.27 20.53 13.49
N THR A 441 -11.95 19.90 14.45
CA THR A 441 -13.41 19.66 14.43
C THR A 441 -14.24 20.72 15.16
N ARG A 442 -13.81 22.00 15.23
CA ARG A 442 -14.59 23.04 15.94
C ARG A 442 -14.77 24.34 15.14
N ARG A 443 -15.98 24.89 15.27
CA ARG A 443 -16.52 26.10 14.62
C ARG A 443 -15.72 27.36 14.96
N ARG A 444 -14.89 27.86 14.05
CA ARG A 444 -14.03 29.02 14.36
C ARG A 444 -13.75 29.98 13.19
N ASP A 445 -14.66 30.17 12.25
CA ASP A 445 -14.33 30.96 11.04
C ASP A 445 -15.34 32.09 10.78
N PRO A 446 -14.98 33.36 11.08
CA PRO A 446 -15.92 34.47 10.96
C PRO A 446 -15.83 35.24 9.63
N LEU A 447 -14.65 35.28 8.99
CA LEU A 447 -14.42 35.97 7.71
C LEU A 447 -13.37 35.20 6.89
N ALA A 448 -13.66 34.95 5.62
CA ALA A 448 -12.76 34.24 4.72
C ALA A 448 -12.80 34.79 3.29
N GLN A 449 -11.69 34.72 2.57
CA GLN A 449 -11.62 35.05 1.14
C GLN A 449 -11.08 33.84 0.39
N THR A 450 -11.84 33.33 -0.58
CA THR A 450 -11.35 32.24 -1.43
C THR A 450 -10.37 32.76 -2.48
N PHE A 451 -9.43 31.91 -2.88
CA PHE A 451 -8.48 32.15 -3.95
C PHE A 451 -8.06 30.86 -4.65
N SER A 452 -7.60 30.98 -5.89
CA SER A 452 -7.03 29.87 -6.67
C SER A 452 -5.97 30.37 -7.64
N PHE A 453 -5.10 29.48 -8.11
CA PHE A 453 -4.12 29.76 -9.15
C PHE A 453 -4.37 28.91 -10.38
N GLY A 454 -4.03 29.40 -11.57
CA GLY A 454 -4.07 28.60 -12.80
C GLY A 454 -2.88 27.62 -12.92
N GLU A 455 -1.88 27.77 -12.07
CA GLU A 455 -0.60 27.05 -12.09
C GLU A 455 -0.19 26.72 -10.65
N ASN A 456 0.67 25.71 -10.46
CA ASN A 456 1.21 25.38 -9.14
C ASN A 456 2.03 26.55 -8.59
N ARG A 457 1.92 26.81 -7.28
CA ARG A 457 2.63 27.91 -6.61
C ARG A 457 3.02 27.50 -5.19
N VAL A 458 4.20 27.94 -4.76
CA VAL A 458 4.63 27.86 -3.35
C VAL A 458 4.39 29.21 -2.68
N ILE A 459 3.53 29.25 -1.66
CA ILE A 459 3.13 30.48 -0.97
C ILE A 459 3.94 30.67 0.31
N SER A 460 4.45 31.88 0.49
CA SER A 460 5.30 32.27 1.62
C SER A 460 4.54 33.07 2.69
N ALA A 461 3.62 33.93 2.27
CA ALA A 461 3.02 34.93 3.15
C ALA A 461 1.69 35.45 2.61
N VAL A 462 0.90 36.04 3.53
CA VAL A 462 -0.30 36.82 3.20
C VAL A 462 -0.13 38.24 3.73
N GLY A 463 -0.51 39.22 2.94
CA GLY A 463 -0.56 40.64 3.31
C GLY A 463 -2.00 41.08 3.54
N LEU A 464 -2.26 41.68 4.70
CA LEU A 464 -3.60 42.15 5.10
C LEU A 464 -3.55 43.60 5.58
N HIS A 465 -4.65 44.32 5.38
CA HIS A 465 -4.78 45.72 5.81
C HIS A 465 -5.80 45.85 6.95
N PHE A 466 -5.30 46.11 8.16
CA PHE A 466 -6.11 46.37 9.34
C PHE A 466 -6.40 47.87 9.49
N THR A 467 -7.67 48.21 9.72
CA THR A 467 -8.11 49.58 10.06
C THR A 467 -8.24 49.78 11.56
N GLN A 468 -8.55 48.71 12.29
CA GLN A 468 -8.66 48.72 13.75
C GLN A 468 -8.12 47.41 14.32
N LYS A 469 -7.47 47.50 15.48
CA LYS A 469 -6.96 46.37 16.24
C LYS A 469 -7.42 46.42 17.69
N ASP A 470 -7.48 45.25 18.32
CA ASP A 470 -7.65 45.14 19.76
C ASP A 470 -6.38 45.57 20.51
N ALA A 471 -6.49 45.87 21.81
CA ALA A 471 -5.34 46.25 22.63
C ALA A 471 -4.53 45.04 23.12
N SER A 472 -5.17 43.86 23.22
CA SER A 472 -4.60 42.70 23.92
C SER A 472 -4.89 41.35 23.27
N ILE A 473 -5.99 41.23 22.52
CA ILE A 473 -6.41 39.95 21.93
C ILE A 473 -5.73 39.74 20.57
N PRO A 474 -5.08 38.59 20.29
CA PRO A 474 -4.47 38.33 18.98
C PRO A 474 -5.46 38.01 17.85
N VAL A 475 -4.93 37.99 16.62
CA VAL A 475 -5.62 37.48 15.41
C VAL A 475 -4.83 36.28 14.88
N THR A 476 -5.54 35.21 14.53
CA THR A 476 -4.95 34.05 13.85
C THR A 476 -5.34 34.08 12.38
N ILE A 477 -4.38 33.88 11.50
CA ILE A 477 -4.56 33.78 10.06
C ILE A 477 -4.30 32.34 9.65
N GLN A 478 -5.24 31.76 8.93
CA GLN A 478 -5.12 30.39 8.43
C GLN A 478 -5.34 30.36 6.92
N ILE A 479 -4.72 29.37 6.29
CA ILE A 479 -5.03 28.98 4.93
C ILE A 479 -5.67 27.60 4.99
N ARG A 480 -6.84 27.48 4.37
CA ARG A 480 -7.64 26.26 4.40
C ARG A 480 -7.97 25.75 3.01
N GLY A 481 -8.21 24.45 2.94
CA GLY A 481 -8.82 23.82 1.78
C GLY A 481 -10.25 24.32 1.57
N VAL A 482 -10.74 24.22 0.34
CA VAL A 482 -12.12 24.57 -0.01
C VAL A 482 -12.87 23.34 -0.50
N THR A 483 -14.12 23.19 -0.07
CA THR A 483 -15.03 22.15 -0.56
C THR A 483 -16.33 22.82 -0.98
N THR A 484 -16.74 22.64 -2.23
CA THR A 484 -17.93 23.29 -2.81
C THR A 484 -17.97 24.82 -2.65
N GLY A 485 -16.80 25.48 -2.73
CA GLY A 485 -16.68 26.94 -2.61
C GLY A 485 -16.63 27.49 -1.18
N LEU A 486 -16.69 26.63 -0.15
CA LEU A 486 -16.61 27.01 1.25
C LEU A 486 -15.33 26.45 1.92
N PRO A 487 -14.71 27.18 2.88
CA PRO A 487 -13.59 26.67 3.65
C PRO A 487 -13.95 25.36 4.37
N ASN A 488 -13.08 24.37 4.31
CA ASN A 488 -13.25 23.10 5.01
C ASN A 488 -12.39 23.05 6.31
N GLU A 489 -12.33 21.89 6.96
CA GLU A 489 -11.60 21.70 8.23
C GLU A 489 -10.09 21.47 8.05
N VAL A 490 -9.59 21.42 6.80
CA VAL A 490 -8.19 21.15 6.49
C VAL A 490 -7.41 22.46 6.51
N ILE A 491 -6.54 22.62 7.52
CA ILE A 491 -5.62 23.75 7.64
C ILE A 491 -4.29 23.37 6.98
N LEU A 492 -3.82 24.22 6.06
CA LEU A 492 -2.58 24.03 5.30
C LEU A 492 -1.43 24.91 5.84
N ALA A 493 -1.75 26.09 6.35
CA ALA A 493 -0.81 26.99 7.00
C ALA A 493 -1.54 27.81 8.07
N GLU A 494 -0.85 28.16 9.16
CA GLU A 494 -1.39 28.97 10.25
C GLU A 494 -0.32 29.93 10.79
N LYS A 495 -0.73 31.14 11.17
CA LYS A 495 0.09 32.08 11.92
C LYS A 495 -0.75 32.88 12.91
N VAL A 496 -0.29 32.96 14.16
CA VAL A 496 -0.87 33.85 15.18
C VAL A 496 -0.09 35.16 15.23
N ILE A 497 -0.81 36.27 15.22
CA ILE A 497 -0.25 37.63 15.19
C ILE A 497 -0.67 38.41 16.42
N ALA A 498 0.31 39.04 17.04
CA ALA A 498 0.12 39.96 18.16
C ALA A 498 -0.48 41.31 17.72
N PRO A 499 -1.29 41.98 18.54
CA PRO A 499 -1.69 43.36 18.25
C PRO A 499 -0.51 44.32 18.02
N SER A 500 0.64 44.09 18.66
CA SER A 500 1.86 44.88 18.48
C SER A 500 2.50 44.69 17.10
N GLU A 501 2.32 43.54 16.47
CA GLU A 501 2.85 43.20 15.14
C GLU A 501 1.96 43.73 14.00
N ILE A 502 0.73 44.14 14.33
CA ILE A 502 -0.23 44.69 13.36
C ILE A 502 0.03 46.18 13.13
N ALA A 503 0.34 46.51 11.88
CA ALA A 503 0.42 47.88 11.40
C ALA A 503 -0.97 48.36 10.98
N LEU A 504 -1.41 49.50 11.53
CA LEU A 504 -2.69 50.12 11.17
C LEU A 504 -2.50 51.03 9.95
N GLY A 505 -3.39 50.91 8.98
CA GLY A 505 -3.42 51.78 7.79
C GLY A 505 -2.41 51.42 6.69
N SER A 506 -1.41 50.58 6.98
CA SER A 506 -0.49 49.97 6.03
C SER A 506 -0.65 48.44 6.00
N GLU A 507 0.03 47.79 5.05
CA GLU A 507 0.03 46.34 4.96
C GLU A 507 0.75 45.71 6.17
N THR A 508 0.09 44.74 6.78
CA THR A 508 0.72 43.81 7.72
C THR A 508 1.04 42.54 6.94
N LYS A 509 2.34 42.27 6.74
CA LYS A 509 2.80 41.08 6.02
C LYS A 509 3.05 39.92 6.99
N ILE A 510 2.46 38.78 6.67
CA ILE A 510 2.28 37.66 7.58
C ILE A 510 2.99 36.46 6.96
N VAL A 511 4.20 36.20 7.43
CA VAL A 511 5.07 35.14 6.90
C VAL A 511 4.80 33.84 7.63
N PHE A 512 4.56 32.77 6.87
CA PHE A 512 4.46 31.41 7.41
C PHE A 512 5.86 30.83 7.66
N ASP A 513 6.01 30.05 8.72
CA ASP A 513 7.32 29.51 9.13
C ASP A 513 7.81 28.46 8.12
N ASP A 514 6.92 27.55 7.69
CA ASP A 514 7.09 26.71 6.51
C ASP A 514 6.09 27.15 5.41
N PRO A 515 6.53 27.32 4.15
CA PRO A 515 5.66 27.67 3.04
C PRO A 515 4.71 26.51 2.71
N PHE A 516 3.60 26.79 2.04
CA PHE A 516 2.66 25.75 1.61
C PHE A 516 2.55 25.66 0.08
N TYR A 517 2.27 24.46 -0.41
CA TYR A 517 2.08 24.16 -1.82
C TYR A 517 0.62 24.32 -2.23
N ALA A 518 0.39 25.20 -3.18
CA ALA A 518 -0.91 25.39 -3.81
C ALA A 518 -0.90 24.74 -5.19
N GLU A 519 -1.78 23.76 -5.38
CA GLU A 519 -1.99 23.09 -6.66
C GLU A 519 -2.77 23.99 -7.64
N ALA A 520 -2.44 23.86 -8.92
CA ALA A 520 -3.17 24.51 -10.00
C ALA A 520 -4.65 24.11 -10.01
N ASN A 521 -5.51 25.08 -10.26
CA ASN A 521 -6.97 24.92 -10.37
C ASN A 521 -7.66 24.38 -9.10
N THR A 522 -6.96 24.35 -7.97
CA THR A 522 -7.53 24.05 -6.65
C THR A 522 -7.87 25.35 -5.93
N SER A 523 -9.03 25.38 -5.27
CA SER A 523 -9.46 26.54 -4.47
C SER A 523 -8.99 26.41 -3.03
N TYR A 524 -8.51 27.52 -2.49
CA TYR A 524 -8.06 27.70 -1.12
C TYR A 524 -8.78 28.91 -0.50
N ALA A 525 -8.72 29.06 0.82
CA ALA A 525 -9.29 30.21 1.49
C ALA A 525 -8.36 30.77 2.56
N VAL A 526 -8.16 32.09 2.55
CA VAL A 526 -7.57 32.80 3.69
C VAL A 526 -8.68 33.04 4.71
N VAL A 527 -8.50 32.56 5.93
CA VAL A 527 -9.47 32.67 7.02
C VAL A 527 -8.87 33.52 8.15
N LEU A 528 -9.66 34.47 8.65
CA LEU A 528 -9.28 35.40 9.72
C LEU A 528 -10.03 35.06 10.99
N LEU A 529 -9.32 34.69 12.05
CA LEU A 529 -9.91 34.23 13.31
C LEU A 529 -9.54 35.16 14.47
N THR A 530 -10.55 35.63 15.20
CA THR A 530 -10.35 36.38 16.46
C THR A 530 -11.62 36.33 17.33
N ASN A 531 -11.43 36.38 18.64
CA ASN A 531 -12.52 36.51 19.62
C ASN A 531 -12.80 37.96 20.04
N SER A 532 -12.12 38.94 19.44
CA SER A 532 -12.41 40.35 19.65
C SER A 532 -13.36 40.90 18.60
N THR A 533 -14.31 41.73 19.03
CA THR A 533 -15.20 42.50 18.16
C THR A 533 -14.56 43.79 17.64
N ASN A 534 -13.31 44.09 18.01
CA ASN A 534 -12.63 45.36 17.71
C ASN A 534 -11.80 45.30 16.44
N TYR A 535 -11.51 44.11 15.91
CA TYR A 535 -10.71 43.97 14.70
C TYR A 535 -11.50 44.33 13.46
N ARG A 536 -10.91 45.19 12.63
CA ARG A 536 -11.49 45.56 11.34
C ARG A 536 -10.44 45.51 10.24
N VAL A 537 -10.85 44.98 9.08
CA VAL A 537 -10.03 44.84 7.87
C VAL A 537 -10.64 45.61 6.72
N ARG A 538 -9.81 46.08 5.79
CA ARG A 538 -10.28 46.78 4.58
C ARG A 538 -10.95 45.82 3.61
N ILE A 539 -12.07 46.25 3.04
CA ILE A 539 -12.76 45.57 1.94
C ILE A 539 -13.04 46.55 0.79
N ALA A 540 -13.07 46.01 -0.42
CA ALA A 540 -13.48 46.70 -1.63
C ALA A 540 -14.90 46.27 -2.00
N THR A 541 -15.87 47.19 -2.01
CA THR A 541 -17.26 46.90 -2.38
C THR A 541 -17.62 47.60 -3.70
N LEU A 542 -18.22 46.85 -4.62
CA LEU A 542 -18.65 47.37 -5.92
C LEU A 542 -19.69 48.49 -5.77
N GLY A 543 -19.54 49.58 -6.53
CA GLY A 543 -20.42 50.74 -6.51
C GLY A 543 -20.15 51.74 -5.38
N ARG A 544 -19.19 51.47 -4.50
CA ARG A 544 -18.74 52.42 -3.47
C ARG A 544 -17.56 53.27 -3.97
N LEU A 545 -17.36 54.43 -3.34
CA LEU A 545 -16.20 55.27 -3.58
C LEU A 545 -14.98 54.62 -2.92
N GLY A 546 -14.05 54.11 -3.74
CA GLY A 546 -12.75 53.65 -3.29
C GLY A 546 -11.69 54.76 -3.34
N GLN A 547 -10.44 54.39 -3.11
CA GLN A 547 -9.32 55.34 -3.05
C GLN A 547 -9.08 56.09 -4.38
N ASN A 548 -9.35 55.45 -5.52
CA ASN A 548 -9.10 56.00 -6.86
C ASN A 548 -10.39 56.35 -7.63
N GLY A 549 -11.51 56.52 -6.92
CA GLY A 549 -12.82 56.74 -7.52
C GLY A 549 -13.79 55.59 -7.24
N VAL A 550 -14.94 55.58 -7.93
CA VAL A 550 -15.96 54.54 -7.71
C VAL A 550 -15.45 53.19 -8.21
N ILE A 551 -15.54 52.15 -7.37
CA ILE A 551 -15.16 50.78 -7.71
C ILE A 551 -16.23 50.21 -8.65
N THR A 552 -15.94 50.17 -9.95
CA THR A 552 -16.87 49.72 -10.98
C THR A 552 -16.68 48.26 -11.38
N ARG A 553 -15.58 47.63 -10.95
CA ARG A 553 -15.23 46.24 -11.22
C ARG A 553 -14.38 45.68 -10.07
N GLN A 554 -14.53 44.38 -9.79
CA GLN A 554 -13.61 43.65 -8.92
C GLN A 554 -12.28 43.37 -9.63
N THR A 555 -11.20 43.83 -9.02
CA THR A 555 -9.83 43.57 -9.48
C THR A 555 -9.47 42.10 -9.30
N TYR A 556 -10.02 41.45 -8.26
CA TYR A 556 -9.84 40.05 -7.97
C TYR A 556 -11.06 39.22 -8.42
N THR A 557 -10.89 38.36 -9.42
CA THR A 557 -12.01 37.58 -10.00
C THR A 557 -11.98 36.09 -9.68
N ALA A 558 -10.94 35.61 -9.00
CA ALA A 558 -10.70 34.18 -8.77
C ALA A 558 -11.20 33.67 -7.40
N GLY A 559 -12.10 34.43 -6.75
CA GLY A 559 -12.70 34.02 -5.48
C GLY A 559 -13.76 35.00 -4.99
N VAL A 560 -14.33 34.68 -3.84
CA VAL A 560 -15.46 35.40 -3.22
C VAL A 560 -15.17 35.61 -1.75
N LEU A 561 -15.52 36.79 -1.23
CA LEU A 561 -15.51 37.07 0.20
C LEU A 561 -16.69 36.35 0.87
N LEU A 562 -16.41 35.63 1.94
CA LEU A 562 -17.36 34.85 2.70
C LEU A 562 -17.40 35.38 4.13
N GLU A 563 -18.61 35.61 4.64
CA GLU A 563 -18.82 35.88 6.07
C GLU A 563 -19.62 34.76 6.71
N SER A 564 -19.35 34.49 7.98
CA SER A 564 -20.16 33.56 8.75
C SER A 564 -20.42 34.09 10.17
N SER A 565 -21.64 33.87 10.65
CA SER A 565 -22.01 34.13 12.03
C SER A 565 -21.80 32.91 12.94
N ASN A 566 -21.66 31.72 12.37
CA ASN A 566 -21.63 30.44 13.11
C ASN A 566 -20.60 29.42 12.59
N ALA A 567 -19.81 29.78 11.58
CA ALA A 567 -18.85 28.93 10.85
C ALA A 567 -19.42 27.64 10.22
N GLU A 568 -20.75 27.54 10.09
CA GLU A 568 -21.43 26.43 9.39
C GLU A 568 -22.18 26.92 8.16
N THR A 569 -22.85 28.06 8.29
CA THR A 569 -23.54 28.73 7.20
C THR A 569 -22.72 29.94 6.81
N TRP A 570 -22.24 29.90 5.57
CA TRP A 570 -21.46 30.99 4.98
C TRP A 570 -22.34 31.79 4.04
N THR A 571 -22.26 33.11 4.16
CA THR A 571 -22.93 34.04 3.25
C THR A 571 -21.91 34.56 2.24
N PRO A 572 -22.06 34.24 0.94
CA PRO A 572 -21.17 34.74 -0.09
C PRO A 572 -21.49 36.21 -0.41
N LEU A 573 -20.47 37.06 -0.29
CA LEU A 573 -20.51 38.48 -0.59
C LEU A 573 -19.90 38.72 -1.97
N ASN A 574 -20.65 38.36 -3.01
CA ASN A 574 -20.18 38.41 -4.40
C ASN A 574 -19.79 39.83 -4.88
N SER A 575 -20.20 40.88 -4.17
CA SER A 575 -19.92 42.28 -4.53
C SER A 575 -18.77 42.90 -3.73
N SER A 576 -18.12 42.13 -2.85
CA SER A 576 -17.05 42.62 -1.99
C SER A 576 -15.84 41.69 -2.02
N ASP A 577 -14.64 42.26 -1.99
CA ASP A 577 -13.38 41.53 -1.89
C ASP A 577 -12.58 42.00 -0.67
N LEU A 578 -11.80 41.10 -0.07
CA LEU A 578 -10.81 41.47 0.95
C LEU A 578 -9.62 42.22 0.31
N THR A 579 -9.18 43.31 0.92
CA THR A 579 -7.94 44.00 0.51
C THR A 579 -6.73 43.20 0.97
N MET A 580 -6.22 42.32 0.11
CA MET A 580 -5.15 41.38 0.43
C MET A 580 -4.07 41.30 -0.65
N ARG A 581 -2.87 40.85 -0.25
CA ARG A 581 -1.83 40.35 -1.13
C ARG A 581 -1.48 38.92 -0.75
N ILE A 582 -1.22 38.06 -1.74
CA ILE A 582 -0.67 36.73 -1.50
C ILE A 582 0.72 36.69 -2.12
N TYR A 583 1.72 36.34 -1.31
CA TYR A 583 3.11 36.27 -1.71
C TYR A 583 3.52 34.83 -1.97
N GLY A 584 4.28 34.60 -3.03
CA GLY A 584 4.89 33.31 -3.30
C GLY A 584 6.27 33.46 -3.90
N TYR A 585 6.91 32.34 -4.20
CA TYR A 585 8.27 32.33 -4.74
C TYR A 585 8.27 32.12 -6.25
N ASP A 586 9.14 32.89 -6.92
CA ASP A 586 9.69 32.54 -8.22
C ASP A 586 11.10 32.00 -8.00
N PHE A 587 11.29 30.72 -8.30
CA PHE A 587 12.51 29.96 -8.11
C PHE A 587 13.48 30.12 -9.28
N GLN A 588 14.77 30.00 -8.95
CA GLN A 588 15.83 29.81 -9.93
C GLN A 588 15.78 28.38 -10.48
N SER A 589 16.45 28.13 -11.60
CA SER A 589 16.46 26.81 -12.25
C SER A 589 17.28 25.75 -11.53
N GLU A 590 18.22 26.16 -10.68
CA GLU A 590 19.16 25.29 -9.97
C GLU A 590 19.50 25.85 -8.59
N GLY A 591 19.88 24.99 -7.65
CA GLY A 591 20.40 25.34 -6.34
C GLY A 591 21.16 24.16 -5.72
N GLU A 592 22.02 24.44 -4.75
CA GLU A 592 22.85 23.43 -4.07
C GLU A 592 22.61 23.47 -2.56
N VAL A 593 22.37 22.30 -1.96
CA VAL A 593 22.41 22.11 -0.51
C VAL A 593 23.63 21.26 -0.19
N ARG A 594 24.62 21.88 0.46
CA ARG A 594 25.85 21.23 0.89
C ARG A 594 25.80 20.91 2.37
N PHE A 595 26.25 19.73 2.73
CA PHE A 595 26.37 19.29 4.12
C PHE A 595 27.81 19.42 4.63
N GLN A 596 27.95 19.52 5.94
CA GLN A 596 29.25 19.53 6.60
C GLN A 596 30.00 18.21 6.35
N PRO A 597 31.34 18.24 6.23
CA PRO A 597 32.12 17.04 6.03
C PRO A 597 32.05 16.13 7.27
N ILE A 598 31.76 14.86 7.05
CA ILE A 598 31.94 13.82 8.07
C ILE A 598 33.41 13.42 8.05
N THR A 599 34.07 13.45 9.22
CA THR A 599 35.50 13.12 9.37
C THR A 599 35.71 12.11 10.49
N GLY A 600 36.85 11.41 10.48
CA GLY A 600 37.21 10.46 11.55
C GLY A 600 36.44 9.14 11.49
N VAL A 601 35.82 8.84 10.35
CA VAL A 601 35.07 7.61 10.08
C VAL A 601 35.79 6.79 9.02
N GLN A 602 35.49 5.49 8.94
CA GLN A 602 35.96 4.61 7.86
C GLN A 602 34.76 3.90 7.27
N PHE A 603 34.47 4.17 5.99
CA PHE A 603 33.35 3.53 5.29
C PHE A 603 33.85 2.75 4.08
N SER A 604 33.31 1.54 3.91
CA SER A 604 33.42 0.70 2.70
C SER A 604 32.23 0.89 1.77
N ASP A 605 31.05 1.12 2.32
CA ASP A 605 29.82 1.32 1.57
C ASP A 605 29.02 2.45 2.23
N LEU A 606 28.15 3.10 1.47
CA LEU A 606 27.34 4.22 1.94
C LEU A 606 25.90 4.15 1.43
N ASN A 607 24.97 4.69 2.20
CA ASN A 607 23.57 4.87 1.83
C ASN A 607 23.07 6.19 2.39
N LEU A 608 22.07 6.79 1.77
CA LEU A 608 21.43 8.01 2.22
C LEU A 608 19.94 7.76 2.45
N ASP A 609 19.43 8.22 3.59
CA ASP A 609 18.00 8.28 3.87
C ASP A 609 17.56 9.74 3.96
N GLU A 610 16.57 10.11 3.15
CA GLU A 610 16.02 11.47 3.12
C GLU A 610 14.52 11.49 2.80
N TYR A 611 13.90 12.62 3.16
CA TYR A 611 12.48 12.88 2.91
C TYR A 611 12.33 14.08 1.99
N SER A 612 11.94 13.82 0.74
CA SER A 612 11.74 14.86 -0.27
C SER A 612 10.41 14.72 -1.02
N SER A 613 9.91 15.85 -1.50
CA SER A 613 8.78 15.95 -2.44
C SER A 613 9.30 16.54 -3.74
N ILE A 614 9.13 15.83 -4.84
CA ILE A 614 9.63 16.23 -6.16
C ILE A 614 8.42 16.37 -7.09
N PRO A 615 7.93 17.59 -7.33
CA PRO A 615 6.87 17.87 -8.29
C PRO A 615 7.28 17.57 -9.74
N GLU A 616 6.33 17.56 -10.66
CA GLU A 616 6.61 17.34 -12.09
C GLU A 616 7.52 18.45 -12.64
N GLY A 617 8.55 18.07 -13.39
CA GLY A 617 9.53 19.00 -13.96
C GLY A 617 10.65 19.45 -13.00
N CYS A 618 10.59 19.02 -11.75
CA CYS A 618 11.64 19.21 -10.75
C CYS A 618 12.49 17.94 -10.58
N GLY A 619 13.66 18.08 -9.98
CA GLY A 619 14.46 16.94 -9.55
C GLY A 619 15.49 17.28 -8.49
N ILE A 620 15.99 16.24 -7.84
CA ILE A 620 17.09 16.30 -6.88
C ILE A 620 18.11 15.24 -7.32
N VAL A 621 19.35 15.66 -7.53
CA VAL A 621 20.50 14.78 -7.75
C VAL A 621 21.37 14.82 -6.51
N TRP A 622 21.67 13.66 -5.95
CA TRP A 622 22.55 13.54 -4.81
C TRP A 622 23.94 13.13 -5.25
N GLU A 623 24.94 13.78 -4.67
CA GLU A 623 26.33 13.49 -4.94
C GLU A 623 27.12 13.41 -3.65
N TYR A 624 28.15 12.58 -3.65
CA TYR A 624 29.12 12.48 -2.57
C TYR A 624 30.54 12.69 -3.09
N SER A 625 31.43 13.06 -2.18
CA SER A 625 32.85 13.23 -2.45
C SER A 625 33.69 12.70 -1.29
N THR A 626 34.74 11.95 -1.61
CA THR A 626 35.70 11.42 -0.63
C THR A 626 37.04 12.16 -0.62
N ASP A 627 37.21 13.16 -1.50
CA ASP A 627 38.47 13.89 -1.72
C ASP A 627 38.38 15.38 -1.34
N GLY A 628 37.41 15.74 -0.50
CA GLY A 628 37.22 17.12 -0.05
C GLY A 628 36.51 18.01 -1.07
N GLY A 629 35.77 17.42 -2.01
CA GLY A 629 34.95 18.14 -3.00
C GLY A 629 35.65 18.41 -4.32
N VAL A 630 36.72 17.67 -4.66
CA VAL A 630 37.42 17.80 -5.94
C VAL A 630 36.71 16.98 -7.02
N LEU A 631 36.35 15.73 -6.70
CA LEU A 631 35.51 14.86 -7.53
C LEU A 631 34.21 14.55 -6.78
N TRP A 632 33.11 14.53 -7.54
CA TRP A 632 31.77 14.25 -7.06
C TRP A 632 31.20 13.08 -7.86
N ASP A 633 30.78 12.05 -7.13
CA ASP A 633 30.14 10.86 -7.67
C ASP A 633 28.66 10.86 -7.28
N ALA A 634 27.80 10.39 -8.18
CA ALA A 634 26.37 10.31 -7.91
C ALA A 634 26.06 9.22 -6.87
N ILE A 635 25.14 9.51 -5.96
CA ILE A 635 24.56 8.56 -5.02
C ILE A 635 23.04 8.55 -5.20
N VAL A 636 22.44 7.37 -5.14
CA VAL A 636 20.98 7.25 -5.13
C VAL A 636 20.51 6.99 -3.71
N PRO A 637 19.67 7.87 -3.14
CA PRO A 637 18.91 7.60 -1.93
C PRO A 637 18.34 6.20 -1.79
N ALA A 638 18.40 5.66 -0.57
CA ALA A 638 18.01 4.31 -0.16
C ALA A 638 18.82 3.18 -0.80
N GLU A 639 19.56 3.42 -1.89
CA GLU A 639 20.45 2.46 -2.51
C GLU A 639 21.85 2.51 -1.87
N GLU A 640 22.48 1.35 -1.74
CA GLU A 640 23.84 1.27 -1.22
C GLU A 640 24.87 1.42 -2.34
N GLU A 641 25.78 2.36 -2.15
CA GLU A 641 26.90 2.63 -3.03
C GLU A 641 28.19 2.07 -2.44
N ARG A 642 28.96 1.34 -3.24
CA ARG A 642 30.24 0.77 -2.81
C ARG A 642 31.36 1.77 -3.07
N LEU A 643 32.16 2.07 -2.05
CA LEU A 643 33.28 2.99 -2.22
C LEU A 643 34.49 2.28 -2.85
N PRO A 644 35.22 2.95 -3.77
CA PRO A 644 36.42 2.37 -4.38
C PRO A 644 37.58 2.24 -3.38
N ASN A 645 37.62 3.10 -2.36
CA ASN A 645 38.61 3.08 -1.28
C ASN A 645 37.91 3.37 0.05
N LEU A 646 38.54 2.99 1.17
CA LEU A 646 38.04 3.35 2.49
C LEU A 646 38.04 4.87 2.65
N ALA A 647 36.84 5.46 2.75
CA ALA A 647 36.71 6.90 2.92
C ALA A 647 37.02 7.29 4.38
N ALA A 648 37.98 8.21 4.55
CA ALA A 648 38.27 8.85 5.84
C ALA A 648 37.46 10.13 6.08
N GLN A 649 36.95 10.69 4.99
CA GLN A 649 36.10 11.87 4.94
C GLN A 649 35.04 11.64 3.87
N VAL A 650 33.79 12.06 4.15
CA VAL A 650 32.70 12.08 3.17
C VAL A 650 32.02 13.44 3.22
N LEU A 651 31.92 14.06 2.05
CA LEU A 651 31.09 15.23 1.79
C LEU A 651 29.88 14.78 0.98
N VAL A 652 28.72 15.37 1.25
CA VAL A 652 27.47 15.10 0.54
C VAL A 652 26.85 16.42 0.12
N ARG A 653 26.25 16.45 -1.07
CA ARG A 653 25.42 17.57 -1.53
C ARG A 653 24.18 17.08 -2.28
N ALA A 654 23.13 17.88 -2.21
CA ALA A 654 21.94 17.75 -3.03
C ALA A 654 21.88 18.91 -4.03
N ILE A 655 21.84 18.59 -5.32
CA ILE A 655 21.63 19.54 -6.40
C ILE A 655 20.14 19.52 -6.74
N LEU A 656 19.47 20.62 -6.44
CA LEU A 656 18.07 20.82 -6.77
C LEU A 656 17.98 21.49 -8.13
N PHE A 657 17.03 21.05 -8.96
CA PHE A 657 16.75 21.72 -10.22
C PHE A 657 15.26 21.74 -10.53
N SER A 658 14.85 22.74 -11.30
CA SER A 658 13.48 22.88 -11.81
C SER A 658 13.50 23.44 -13.22
N ASN A 659 12.66 22.87 -14.08
CA ASN A 659 12.42 23.40 -15.42
C ASN A 659 11.30 24.47 -15.44
N VAL A 660 10.66 24.74 -14.30
CA VAL A 660 9.57 25.70 -14.13
C VAL A 660 9.88 26.69 -13.00
N PRO A 661 9.72 28.00 -13.21
CA PRO A 661 10.09 29.00 -12.21
C PRO A 661 9.14 29.05 -11.01
N ASN A 662 7.95 28.44 -11.10
CA ASN A 662 6.90 28.53 -10.10
C ASN A 662 6.81 27.33 -9.15
N ASP A 663 7.62 26.31 -9.38
CA ASP A 663 7.65 25.09 -8.59
C ASP A 663 9.08 24.74 -8.19
N SER A 664 9.22 24.03 -7.08
CA SER A 664 10.51 23.65 -6.52
C SER A 664 10.43 22.25 -5.93
N PRO A 665 11.47 21.42 -6.10
CA PRO A 665 11.65 20.26 -5.23
C PRO A 665 11.81 20.76 -3.79
N VAL A 666 11.33 19.97 -2.84
CA VAL A 666 11.39 20.30 -1.41
C VAL A 666 12.02 19.14 -0.66
N LEU A 667 13.00 19.44 0.18
CA LEU A 667 13.70 18.48 1.02
C LEU A 667 13.55 18.89 2.49
N ASN A 668 13.27 17.93 3.37
CA ASN A 668 13.42 18.15 4.80
C ASN A 668 14.90 17.93 5.18
N TYR A 669 15.66 19.02 5.26
CA TYR A 669 17.11 18.95 5.42
C TYR A 669 17.54 18.53 6.83
N LYS A 670 16.65 18.65 7.83
CA LYS A 670 16.93 18.27 9.23
C LYS A 670 16.91 16.75 9.46
N ASP A 671 16.39 15.99 8.50
CA ASP A 671 16.22 14.53 8.60
C ASP A 671 16.99 13.76 7.52
N VAL A 672 18.05 14.36 6.97
CA VAL A 672 18.94 13.68 6.02
C VAL A 672 20.00 12.90 6.78
N ASN A 673 20.04 11.58 6.57
CA ASN A 673 20.95 10.68 7.26
C ASN A 673 21.86 9.96 6.28
N LEU A 674 23.18 10.08 6.49
CA LEU A 674 24.16 9.22 5.83
C LEU A 674 24.38 7.98 6.68
N ILE A 675 24.40 6.83 6.02
CA ILE A 675 24.61 5.52 6.63
C ILE A 675 25.90 4.99 6.04
N GLY A 676 26.97 4.99 6.82
CA GLY A 676 28.22 4.37 6.43
C GLY A 676 28.31 2.94 6.93
N TYR A 677 28.75 2.02 6.09
CA TYR A 677 29.03 0.64 6.45
C TYR A 677 30.53 0.40 6.46
N LEU A 678 30.97 -0.44 7.38
CA LEU A 678 32.33 -0.97 7.40
C LEU A 678 32.24 -2.49 7.53
N ASN A 679 32.69 -3.21 6.50
CA ASN A 679 32.73 -4.68 6.55
C ASN A 679 33.79 -5.14 7.55
N ASP A 680 33.47 -6.17 8.33
CA ASP A 680 34.44 -6.82 9.21
C ASP A 680 35.43 -7.65 8.38
N PRO A 681 36.73 -7.65 8.71
CA PRO A 681 37.73 -8.39 7.95
C PRO A 681 37.59 -9.91 8.12
N THR A 682 36.86 -10.37 9.13
CA THR A 682 36.67 -11.78 9.45
C THR A 682 35.22 -12.05 9.82
N GLY A 683 34.71 -13.23 9.48
CA GLY A 683 33.40 -13.68 9.94
C GLY A 683 33.27 -15.20 9.88
N ALA A 684 32.43 -15.77 10.72
CA ALA A 684 32.17 -17.19 10.77
C ALA A 684 30.68 -17.47 10.53
N TYR A 685 30.41 -18.25 9.49
CA TYR A 685 29.09 -18.79 9.19
C TYR A 685 28.92 -20.15 9.87
N LEU A 686 27.78 -20.38 10.52
CA LEU A 686 27.40 -21.67 11.10
C LEU A 686 25.96 -22.01 10.71
N ASN A 687 25.75 -23.26 10.31
CA ASN A 687 24.40 -23.77 10.13
C ASN A 687 23.75 -24.21 11.45
N ARG A 688 22.43 -24.39 11.42
CA ARG A 688 21.67 -25.02 12.49
C ARG A 688 22.02 -26.49 12.63
N GLU A 689 22.06 -26.97 13.89
CA GLU A 689 22.29 -28.38 14.19
C GLU A 689 21.25 -29.26 13.51
N ASN A 690 21.73 -30.27 12.77
CA ASN A 690 20.89 -31.30 12.20
C ASN A 690 21.14 -32.62 12.93
N GLU A 691 20.14 -33.09 13.68
CA GLU A 691 20.20 -34.35 14.41
C GLU A 691 19.58 -35.49 13.58
N LEU A 692 20.40 -36.50 13.29
CA LEU A 692 20.02 -37.69 12.54
C LEU A 692 19.73 -38.87 13.47
N THR A 693 18.96 -39.82 12.97
CA THR A 693 18.67 -41.09 13.67
C THR A 693 19.81 -42.10 13.61
N GLN A 694 20.82 -41.87 12.76
CA GLN A 694 21.97 -42.73 12.55
C GLN A 694 23.26 -41.91 12.59
N GLY A 695 24.35 -42.53 13.06
CA GLY A 695 25.68 -41.91 13.07
C GLY A 695 26.21 -41.65 11.65
N VAL A 696 26.94 -40.56 11.48
CA VAL A 696 27.51 -40.11 10.20
C VAL A 696 29.01 -40.39 10.17
N SER A 697 29.45 -41.10 9.14
CA SER A 697 30.85 -41.49 8.95
C SER A 697 31.61 -40.51 8.07
N SER A 698 30.93 -39.89 7.10
CA SER A 698 31.52 -38.91 6.20
C SER A 698 30.49 -37.92 5.67
N THR A 699 30.97 -36.77 5.22
CA THR A 699 30.15 -35.71 4.65
C THR A 699 30.82 -35.14 3.40
N LYS A 700 30.00 -34.78 2.41
CA LYS A 700 30.42 -33.99 1.24
C LYS A 700 29.60 -32.71 1.18
N VAL A 701 30.28 -31.58 1.04
CA VAL A 701 29.68 -30.26 0.91
C VAL A 701 29.93 -29.73 -0.51
N TYR A 702 28.87 -29.24 -1.14
CA TYR A 702 28.83 -28.62 -2.44
C TYR A 702 28.38 -27.19 -2.26
N THR A 703 29.27 -26.24 -2.51
CA THR A 703 29.01 -24.86 -2.17
C THR A 703 29.58 -23.94 -3.22
N GLN A 704 28.77 -22.96 -3.62
CA GLN A 704 29.18 -21.95 -4.58
C GLN A 704 29.77 -20.78 -3.81
N MET A 705 31.03 -20.46 -4.09
CA MET A 705 31.76 -19.39 -3.42
C MET A 705 32.37 -18.44 -4.44
N ASN A 706 32.43 -17.17 -4.07
CA ASN A 706 33.26 -16.16 -4.68
C ASN A 706 34.40 -15.85 -3.71
N ILE A 707 35.63 -16.22 -4.08
CA ILE A 707 36.83 -16.01 -3.27
C ILE A 707 37.77 -15.08 -4.04
N PRO A 708 37.62 -13.74 -3.92
CA PRO A 708 38.52 -12.79 -4.53
C PRO A 708 39.96 -12.94 -4.04
N SER A 709 40.91 -12.43 -4.83
CA SER A 709 42.33 -12.44 -4.47
C SER A 709 42.57 -11.78 -3.10
N GLY A 710 43.34 -12.45 -2.22
CA GLY A 710 43.63 -11.97 -0.88
C GLY A 710 42.57 -12.30 0.19
N THR A 711 41.57 -13.13 -0.16
CA THR A 711 40.56 -13.63 0.79
C THR A 711 40.62 -15.16 0.91
N THR A 712 40.11 -15.72 2.01
CA THR A 712 40.04 -17.17 2.25
C THR A 712 38.69 -17.57 2.84
N ILE A 713 38.26 -18.80 2.54
CA ILE A 713 37.15 -19.48 3.22
C ILE A 713 37.63 -20.86 3.62
N ASP A 714 37.74 -21.10 4.93
CA ASP A 714 38.12 -22.38 5.51
C ASP A 714 36.89 -23.10 6.06
N TRP A 715 36.64 -24.33 5.57
CA TRP A 715 35.47 -25.11 5.95
C TRP A 715 35.80 -26.17 7.01
N PHE A 716 34.91 -26.28 7.99
CA PHE A 716 34.95 -27.26 9.05
C PHE A 716 33.60 -27.99 9.14
N ALA A 717 33.65 -29.25 9.51
CA ALA A 717 32.47 -30.06 9.79
C ALA A 717 32.57 -30.66 11.20
N SER A 718 31.43 -30.84 11.84
CA SER A 718 31.28 -31.49 13.15
C SER A 718 30.15 -32.52 13.07
N ASN A 719 30.28 -33.64 13.78
CA ASN A 719 29.20 -34.62 13.97
C ASN A 719 28.83 -34.85 15.45
N ASP A 720 29.33 -33.98 16.34
CA ASP A 720 29.09 -33.98 17.79
C ASP A 720 28.40 -32.68 18.29
N GLY A 721 27.68 -32.01 17.38
CA GLY A 721 26.92 -30.79 17.70
C GLY A 721 27.78 -29.53 17.85
N GLY A 722 29.00 -29.52 17.30
CA GLY A 722 29.92 -28.38 17.36
C GLY A 722 30.89 -28.41 18.55
N SER A 723 31.04 -29.56 19.22
CA SER A 723 32.02 -29.69 20.31
C SER A 723 33.44 -29.85 19.76
N THR A 724 33.57 -30.50 18.60
CA THR A 724 34.83 -30.61 17.85
C THR A 724 34.63 -30.21 16.39
N TRP A 725 35.54 -29.38 15.87
CA TRP A 725 35.55 -28.92 14.49
C TRP A 725 36.66 -29.61 13.70
N GLU A 726 36.29 -30.40 12.70
CA GLU A 726 37.23 -31.10 11.85
C GLU A 726 37.37 -30.41 10.47
N PRO A 727 38.58 -30.06 10.01
CA PRO A 727 38.77 -29.30 8.76
C PRO A 727 38.44 -30.15 7.53
N MET A 728 37.75 -29.55 6.57
CA MET A 728 37.37 -30.16 5.30
C MET A 728 38.45 -29.96 4.24
N SER A 729 38.53 -30.89 3.27
CA SER A 729 39.48 -30.81 2.15
C SER A 729 38.75 -30.61 0.83
N ILE A 730 39.25 -29.71 -0.01
CA ILE A 730 38.74 -29.49 -1.37
C ILE A 730 39.09 -30.72 -2.22
N GLN A 731 38.08 -31.32 -2.83
CA GLN A 731 38.23 -32.46 -3.73
C GLN A 731 38.26 -32.00 -5.20
N THR A 732 37.29 -31.18 -5.61
CA THR A 732 37.14 -30.69 -6.99
C THR A 732 36.52 -29.31 -7.01
N THR A 733 36.77 -28.54 -8.07
CA THR A 733 36.15 -27.26 -8.35
C THR A 733 35.49 -27.26 -9.73
N ARG A 734 34.41 -26.49 -9.90
CA ARG A 734 33.68 -26.32 -11.16
C ARG A 734 33.23 -24.86 -11.28
N GLU A 735 33.72 -24.15 -12.29
CA GLU A 735 33.25 -22.80 -12.59
C GLU A 735 31.78 -22.84 -13.05
N ILE A 736 30.93 -21.99 -12.47
CA ILE A 736 29.53 -21.82 -12.88
C ILE A 736 29.42 -20.63 -13.83
N ASP A 737 29.97 -19.49 -13.40
CA ASP A 737 30.06 -18.26 -14.17
C ASP A 737 31.31 -17.46 -13.78
N GLN A 738 31.37 -16.17 -14.13
CA GLN A 738 32.52 -15.30 -13.84
C GLN A 738 32.63 -14.89 -12.37
N GLU A 739 31.57 -15.04 -11.58
CA GLU A 739 31.50 -14.62 -10.18
C GLU A 739 31.53 -15.82 -9.23
N TRP A 740 30.86 -16.92 -9.58
CA TRP A 740 30.66 -18.07 -8.70
C TRP A 740 31.38 -19.32 -9.19
N THR A 741 32.17 -19.91 -8.30
CA THR A 741 32.79 -21.23 -8.50
C THR A 741 32.22 -22.20 -7.48
N GLU A 742 31.82 -23.37 -7.96
CA GLU A 742 31.35 -24.46 -7.11
C GLU A 742 32.55 -25.28 -6.59
N TYR A 743 32.63 -25.46 -5.28
CA TYR A 743 33.63 -26.27 -4.61
C TYR A 743 32.97 -27.52 -4.02
N THR A 744 33.59 -28.67 -4.25
CA THR A 744 33.24 -29.93 -3.57
C THR A 744 34.27 -30.19 -2.48
N LEU A 745 33.81 -30.13 -1.23
CA LEU A 745 34.60 -30.37 -0.03
C LEU A 745 34.21 -31.71 0.57
N THR A 746 35.17 -32.44 1.12
CA THR A 746 34.90 -33.75 1.74
C THR A 746 35.56 -33.88 3.11
N ARG A 747 34.90 -34.64 3.99
CA ARG A 747 35.45 -35.03 5.29
C ARG A 747 34.98 -36.42 5.70
N THR A 748 35.89 -37.20 6.26
CA THR A 748 35.59 -38.44 7.00
C THR A 748 35.83 -38.17 8.47
N PHE A 749 34.82 -38.43 9.31
CA PHE A 749 34.85 -38.14 10.75
C PHE A 749 35.69 -39.15 11.51
N THR A 750 36.30 -38.70 12.60
CA THR A 750 37.11 -39.58 13.47
C THR A 750 36.23 -40.56 14.26
N ASP A 751 35.07 -40.10 14.76
CA ASP A 751 34.04 -40.94 15.37
C ASP A 751 32.86 -41.12 14.40
N PRO A 752 32.58 -42.32 13.87
CA PRO A 752 31.49 -42.55 12.93
C PRO A 752 30.09 -42.62 13.58
N ASN A 753 29.99 -42.59 14.92
CA ASN A 753 28.73 -42.72 15.64
C ASN A 753 28.04 -41.37 15.92
N GLY A 754 28.73 -40.25 15.71
CA GLY A 754 28.16 -38.92 15.89
C GLY A 754 26.98 -38.67 14.97
N ASN A 755 25.85 -38.21 15.53
CA ASN A 755 24.59 -38.02 14.81
C ASN A 755 24.13 -36.55 14.75
N LYS A 756 24.94 -35.61 15.26
CA LYS A 756 24.61 -34.18 15.34
C LYS A 756 25.51 -33.37 14.44
N VAL A 757 25.06 -33.10 13.23
CA VAL A 757 25.91 -32.50 12.19
C VAL A 757 25.82 -30.97 12.18
N ARG A 758 26.99 -30.33 12.10
CA ARG A 758 27.14 -28.89 11.82
C ARG A 758 28.27 -28.64 10.81
N TYR A 759 28.17 -27.53 10.11
CA TYR A 759 29.15 -26.97 9.20
C TYR A 759 29.48 -25.55 9.64
N LYS A 760 30.78 -25.23 9.60
CA LYS A 760 31.30 -23.89 9.86
C LYS A 760 32.18 -23.45 8.69
N ALA A 761 31.98 -22.22 8.24
CA ALA A 761 32.86 -21.57 7.28
C ALA A 761 33.49 -20.33 7.93
N GLU A 762 34.81 -20.35 8.09
CA GLU A 762 35.59 -19.22 8.58
C GLU A 762 36.08 -18.40 7.37
N MET A 763 35.61 -17.17 7.29
CA MET A 763 35.86 -16.24 6.19
C MET A 763 36.88 -15.19 6.65
N THR A 764 37.91 -14.97 5.83
CA THR A 764 38.90 -13.91 6.07
C THR A 764 39.07 -13.07 4.80
N GLY A 765 39.12 -11.76 4.97
CA GLY A 765 39.35 -10.78 3.91
C GLY A 765 39.82 -9.45 4.48
N ASN A 766 39.39 -8.35 3.85
CA ASN A 766 39.60 -7.00 4.34
C ASN A 766 38.28 -6.21 4.24
N ASN A 767 38.28 -4.95 4.70
CA ASN A 767 37.06 -4.14 4.77
C ASN A 767 36.43 -3.80 3.40
N LEU A 768 37.16 -3.93 2.28
CA LEU A 768 36.67 -3.65 0.91
C LEU A 768 36.42 -4.93 0.10
N VAL A 769 37.27 -5.93 0.29
CA VAL A 769 37.29 -7.19 -0.45
C VAL A 769 37.10 -8.34 0.53
N TYR A 770 35.94 -8.98 0.43
CA TYR A 770 35.53 -10.08 1.30
C TYR A 770 35.01 -11.27 0.46
N PRO A 771 35.18 -12.50 0.95
CA PRO A 771 34.66 -13.67 0.28
C PRO A 771 33.14 -13.79 0.50
N ARG A 772 32.45 -14.47 -0.42
CA ARG A 772 30.98 -14.67 -0.37
C ARG A 772 30.62 -16.12 -0.65
N ILE A 773 29.57 -16.62 -0.01
CA ILE A 773 29.03 -17.97 -0.20
C ILE A 773 27.60 -17.82 -0.73
N HIS A 774 27.30 -18.31 -1.94
CA HIS A 774 25.99 -18.15 -2.59
C HIS A 774 25.03 -19.32 -2.32
N THR A 775 25.56 -20.54 -2.23
CA THR A 775 24.75 -21.73 -1.92
C THR A 775 25.56 -22.72 -1.09
N LEU A 776 24.86 -23.49 -0.26
CA LEU A 776 25.42 -24.54 0.58
C LEU A 776 24.55 -25.79 0.51
N GLY A 777 25.03 -26.82 -0.17
CA GLY A 777 24.44 -28.15 -0.19
C GLY A 777 25.35 -29.17 0.47
N ALA A 778 24.83 -30.12 1.23
CA ALA A 778 25.64 -31.18 1.82
C ALA A 778 24.93 -32.53 1.82
N THR A 779 25.71 -33.59 1.73
CA THR A 779 25.25 -34.98 1.73
C THR A 779 26.00 -35.76 2.82
N LEU A 780 25.26 -36.57 3.56
CA LEU A 780 25.71 -37.28 4.76
C LEU A 780 25.66 -38.79 4.53
N SER A 781 26.76 -39.50 4.84
CA SER A 781 26.92 -40.94 4.58
C SER A 781 27.37 -41.74 5.80
#